data_AF-A0A952E661-F1
#
_entry.id   AF-A0A952E661-F1
#
_cell.length_a   1.000
_cell.length_b   1.000
_cell.length_c   1.000
_cell.angle_alpha   90.00
_cell.angle_beta   90.00
_cell.angle_gamma   90.00
#
_symmetry.space_group_name_H-M   'P 1'
#
loop_
_entity.id
_entity.type
_entity.pdbx_description
1 polymer ?
#
loop_
_entity_poly.entity_id
_entity_poly.type
_entity_poly.pdbx_seq_one_letter_code
_entity_poly.pdbx_strand_id
1 'polypeptide(L)'
;MSTLRFPGLSTGIDTGKLIEQMMAIERRSLNMFEERISIWQERQDALNTLETKLTNLRNSVRALSDADALRAFSVASSDTDKLTADASYNAFEGNHNVVINQLANGERFVHATGKEYTEDYVGTGTFIYSYNNKETSITTTATTSLTDMVGLINNDADNPGVTASLLYYNDAYHLVLNGNDAGSDYKITINSGSTEVWQAGSELTDNSDNAALSTTIVGLDQFGSNPLEGGEVIEITGNDHFGNSIAQLDIPLTDNTKISHIIAEIEDAFDGNVKATFENGKIVVTDTADGTSSLSITLTYNANGSAATLSLPTMAVSTEGGNTTANLTGFATSDFTLTQSAQDSKLKVDGYPTVTAVSEEQTLNLTSGNTNNGTYTLTYNGETTSAIAFDANKDVIQAAINALSHVNSGDITVTETGVAGIDDGDVIFTFKDTLGDVPMILADDSALSGPSTPILGVTETTKGIDAYISRSSNTVDDVIYGVALHLHDTTTAGGEGITLTRDIASVKDKISKMVDGYNFAVEFIQEKTGYNDTLKTAGLLMGDYVVSTIRQQIRRPLLSQTNGFIEDIDTFLTPGHLGLELDREGKLSFDANVFDEAIAEDYMSVLALIGADKTGSSDSNTIEFNNAHSNYTTAGSYRVKVTYDASGNIDTASIKLSSENDSLYRAATISGNIITGDSTFDTNSDPVYPEHSLQLTAPTTGTPSSTIYATVRVKQGFAGAIEEAMDNMLKITTGSIQIDQKHVDKQIEALQDKIDREEILLTKREDRLVGRFSRLERNLSLIQGQMSLFGF
;
A
#
# COMPACT_ATOMS: atom_id res chain seq x y z
N MET A 1 -68.75 21.04 26.92
CA MET A 1 -69.30 21.05 28.30
C MET A 1 -69.68 19.63 28.68
N SER A 2 -68.95 19.04 29.64
CA SER A 2 -69.23 17.73 30.21
C SER A 2 -70.51 17.80 31.05
N THR A 3 -71.48 16.94 30.77
CA THR A 3 -72.64 16.75 31.66
C THR A 3 -72.31 15.59 32.60
N LEU A 4 -72.07 15.90 33.88
CA LEU A 4 -71.95 14.87 34.93
C LEU A 4 -73.28 14.08 34.97
N ARG A 5 -73.24 12.81 34.58
CA ARG A 5 -74.35 11.87 34.74
C ARG A 5 -73.98 10.88 35.84
N PHE A 6 -74.77 10.81 36.90
CA PHE A 6 -74.66 9.78 37.93
C PHE A 6 -75.57 8.60 37.53
N PRO A 7 -75.00 7.46 37.10
CA PRO A 7 -75.79 6.28 36.71
C PRO A 7 -76.54 5.70 37.91
N GLY A 8 -77.73 5.13 37.71
CA GLY A 8 -78.40 4.29 38.72
C GLY A 8 -79.18 4.97 39.86
N LEU A 9 -79.28 6.30 39.94
CA LEU A 9 -79.98 6.98 41.05
C LEU A 9 -81.52 6.79 41.08
N SER A 10 -82.17 6.44 39.96
CA SER A 10 -83.64 6.29 39.87
C SER A 10 -84.11 4.83 39.96
N THR A 11 -83.31 3.86 39.51
CA THR A 11 -83.77 2.48 39.24
C THR A 11 -83.12 1.40 40.12
N GLY A 12 -82.04 1.72 40.85
CA GLY A 12 -81.29 0.75 41.67
C GLY A 12 -80.43 -0.24 40.88
N ILE A 13 -80.31 -0.08 39.55
CA ILE A 13 -79.47 -0.92 38.68
C ILE A 13 -78.20 -0.14 38.33
N ASP A 14 -77.03 -0.72 38.62
CA ASP A 14 -75.72 -0.16 38.25
C ASP A 14 -75.43 -0.42 36.76
N THR A 15 -75.95 0.48 35.93
CA THR A 15 -75.81 0.42 34.47
C THR A 15 -74.37 0.60 34.02
N GLY A 16 -73.51 1.26 34.81
CA GLY A 16 -72.08 1.39 34.56
C GLY A 16 -71.37 0.03 34.60
N LYS A 17 -71.54 -0.72 35.68
CA LYS A 17 -70.97 -2.08 35.81
C LYS A 17 -71.47 -3.05 34.75
N LEU A 18 -72.74 -2.94 34.33
CA LEU A 18 -73.28 -3.80 33.28
C LEU A 18 -72.66 -3.48 31.91
N ILE A 19 -72.43 -2.20 31.59
CA ILE A 19 -71.72 -1.78 30.39
C ILE A 19 -70.28 -2.28 30.42
N GLU A 20 -69.57 -2.16 31.55
CA GLU A 20 -68.22 -2.69 31.73
C GLU A 20 -68.16 -4.21 31.49
N GLN A 21 -69.09 -4.98 32.07
CA GLN A 21 -69.16 -6.43 31.86
C GLN A 21 -69.44 -6.81 30.41
N MET A 22 -70.30 -6.05 29.70
CA MET A 22 -70.55 -6.26 28.28
C MET A 22 -69.32 -5.91 27.44
N MET A 23 -68.65 -4.79 27.73
CA MET A 23 -67.43 -4.38 27.06
C MET A 23 -66.27 -5.35 27.30
N ALA A 24 -66.18 -5.99 28.47
CA ALA A 24 -65.18 -7.00 28.77
C ALA A 24 -65.30 -8.26 27.91
N ILE A 25 -66.52 -8.65 27.52
CA ILE A 25 -66.73 -9.77 26.58
C ILE A 25 -66.34 -9.36 25.17
N GLU A 26 -66.71 -8.15 24.75
CA GLU A 26 -66.41 -7.63 23.41
C GLU A 26 -64.90 -7.39 23.23
N ARG A 27 -64.14 -7.05 24.30
CA ARG A 27 -62.67 -6.90 24.28
C ARG A 27 -61.88 -8.20 24.07
N ARG A 28 -62.52 -9.38 24.10
CA ARG A 28 -61.80 -10.66 23.91
C ARG A 28 -61.09 -10.75 22.56
N SER A 29 -61.70 -10.21 21.50
CA SER A 29 -61.08 -10.17 20.16
C SER A 29 -59.82 -9.31 20.16
N LEU A 30 -59.89 -8.14 20.79
CA LEU A 30 -58.76 -7.21 20.96
C LEU A 30 -57.61 -7.89 21.69
N ASN A 31 -57.87 -8.47 22.87
CA ASN A 31 -56.86 -9.15 23.67
C ASN A 31 -56.19 -10.30 22.88
N MET A 32 -56.95 -11.04 22.07
CA MET A 32 -56.37 -12.08 21.20
C MET A 32 -55.44 -11.50 20.12
N PHE A 33 -55.73 -10.32 19.57
CA PHE A 33 -54.85 -9.67 18.61
C PHE A 33 -53.61 -9.05 19.29
N GLU A 34 -53.76 -8.50 20.50
CA GLU A 34 -52.65 -8.00 21.33
C GLU A 34 -51.70 -9.13 21.76
N GLU A 35 -52.22 -10.29 22.16
CA GLU A 35 -51.37 -11.46 22.45
C GLU A 35 -50.62 -11.93 21.19
N ARG A 36 -51.28 -11.93 20.03
CA ARG A 36 -50.65 -12.30 18.77
C ARG A 36 -49.58 -11.32 18.34
N ILE A 37 -49.82 -10.01 18.46
CA ILE A 37 -48.81 -9.00 18.07
C ILE A 37 -47.57 -9.12 18.95
N SER A 38 -47.75 -9.40 20.26
CA SER A 38 -46.64 -9.66 21.19
C SER A 38 -45.78 -10.85 20.72
N ILE A 39 -46.39 -11.95 20.29
CA ILE A 39 -45.66 -13.14 19.80
C ILE A 39 -44.86 -12.81 18.53
N TRP A 40 -45.43 -12.03 17.60
CA TRP A 40 -44.72 -11.63 16.38
C TRP A 40 -43.59 -10.64 16.68
N GLN A 41 -43.76 -9.74 17.64
CA GLN A 41 -42.70 -8.84 18.12
C GLN A 41 -41.55 -9.62 18.76
N GLU A 42 -41.84 -10.58 19.63
CA GLU A 42 -40.82 -11.48 20.18
C GLU A 42 -40.08 -12.25 19.07
N ARG A 43 -40.80 -12.66 18.01
CA ARG A 43 -40.18 -13.31 16.84
C ARG A 43 -39.24 -12.36 16.11
N GLN A 44 -39.66 -11.12 15.88
CA GLN A 44 -38.84 -10.09 15.24
C GLN A 44 -37.54 -9.86 16.03
N ASP A 45 -37.64 -9.73 17.35
CA ASP A 45 -36.48 -9.56 18.23
C ASP A 45 -35.54 -10.76 18.19
N ALA A 46 -36.08 -11.98 18.12
CA ALA A 46 -35.29 -13.18 17.98
C ALA A 46 -34.54 -13.24 16.64
N LEU A 47 -35.18 -12.82 15.53
CA LEU A 47 -34.54 -12.74 14.21
C LEU A 47 -33.45 -11.66 14.16
N ASN A 48 -33.71 -10.48 14.72
CA ASN A 48 -32.72 -9.39 14.83
C ASN A 48 -31.48 -9.84 15.66
N THR A 49 -31.73 -10.60 16.74
CA THR A 49 -30.66 -11.16 17.56
C THR A 49 -29.85 -12.21 16.79
N LEU A 50 -30.53 -13.06 16.00
CA LEU A 50 -29.87 -14.04 15.14
C LEU A 50 -29.01 -13.36 14.07
N GLU A 51 -29.54 -12.34 13.40
CA GLU A 51 -28.81 -11.52 12.43
C GLU A 51 -27.53 -10.93 13.02
N THR A 52 -27.63 -10.37 14.23
CA THR A 52 -26.47 -9.82 14.96
C THR A 52 -25.43 -10.90 15.24
N LYS A 53 -25.85 -12.08 15.72
CA LYS A 53 -24.95 -13.21 16.00
C LYS A 53 -24.26 -13.73 14.73
N LEU A 54 -24.99 -13.85 13.62
CA LEU A 54 -24.44 -14.26 12.34
C LEU A 54 -23.50 -13.21 11.74
N THR A 55 -23.79 -11.93 11.94
CA THR A 55 -22.88 -10.84 11.54
C THR A 55 -21.56 -10.91 12.32
N ASN A 56 -21.61 -11.20 13.62
CA ASN A 56 -20.40 -11.39 14.44
C ASN A 56 -19.60 -12.62 14.01
N LEU A 57 -20.28 -13.74 13.71
CA LEU A 57 -19.65 -14.92 13.13
C LEU A 57 -18.98 -14.57 11.80
N ARG A 58 -19.68 -13.87 10.90
CA ARG A 58 -19.12 -13.42 9.62
C ARG A 58 -17.85 -12.61 9.78
N ASN A 59 -17.84 -11.64 10.69
CA ASN A 59 -16.63 -10.85 10.91
C ASN A 59 -15.46 -11.71 11.43
N SER A 60 -15.74 -12.71 12.27
CA SER A 60 -14.73 -13.63 12.81
C SER A 60 -14.18 -14.58 11.73
N VAL A 61 -15.06 -15.04 10.83
CA VAL A 61 -14.70 -15.90 9.69
C VAL A 61 -13.94 -15.12 8.62
N ARG A 62 -14.33 -13.87 8.36
CA ARG A 62 -13.64 -13.00 7.39
C ARG A 62 -12.19 -12.72 7.78
N ALA A 63 -11.87 -12.69 9.07
CA ALA A 63 -10.49 -12.60 9.55
C ALA A 63 -9.63 -13.85 9.21
N LEU A 64 -10.26 -14.93 8.74
CA LEU A 64 -9.66 -16.19 8.34
C LEU A 64 -9.79 -16.46 6.83
N SER A 65 -10.49 -15.63 6.05
CA SER A 65 -10.80 -15.94 4.64
C SER A 65 -9.70 -15.57 3.65
N ASP A 66 -8.58 -15.01 4.13
CA ASP A 66 -7.40 -14.64 3.33
C ASP A 66 -6.14 -15.31 3.89
N ALA A 67 -5.58 -16.25 3.12
CA ALA A 67 -4.41 -17.04 3.48
C ALA A 67 -3.13 -16.21 3.62
N ASP A 68 -2.97 -15.15 2.82
CA ASP A 68 -1.79 -14.28 2.90
C ASP A 68 -1.85 -13.45 4.19
N ALA A 69 -3.04 -12.98 4.57
CA ALA A 69 -3.27 -12.33 5.86
C ALA A 69 -3.14 -13.29 7.07
N LEU A 70 -3.21 -14.61 6.86
CA LEU A 70 -2.93 -15.62 7.87
C LEU A 70 -1.45 -16.01 7.94
N ARG A 71 -0.68 -15.78 6.87
CA ARG A 71 0.76 -15.98 6.85
C ARG A 71 1.48 -14.83 7.55
N ALA A 72 1.28 -14.73 8.86
CA ALA A 72 1.92 -13.74 9.71
C ALA A 72 3.21 -14.30 10.34
N PHE A 73 4.19 -13.41 10.53
CA PHE A 73 5.43 -13.70 11.24
C PHE A 73 5.52 -12.83 12.50
N SER A 74 5.96 -13.44 13.59
CA SER A 74 6.41 -12.75 14.79
C SER A 74 7.91 -12.48 14.66
N VAL A 75 8.28 -11.22 14.91
CA VAL A 75 9.65 -10.75 14.86
C VAL A 75 10.11 -10.37 16.26
N ALA A 76 11.23 -10.93 16.70
CA ALA A 76 11.87 -10.60 17.97
C ALA A 76 13.26 -9.99 17.72
N SER A 77 13.56 -8.90 18.42
CA SER A 77 14.88 -8.26 18.42
C SER A 77 15.63 -8.56 19.71
N SER A 78 16.97 -8.71 19.63
CA SER A 78 17.82 -8.79 20.81
C SER A 78 17.92 -7.46 21.58
N ASP A 79 17.74 -6.33 20.89
CA ASP A 79 17.79 -4.98 21.47
C ASP A 79 16.87 -4.02 20.68
N THR A 80 15.66 -3.80 21.20
CA THR A 80 14.65 -2.95 20.55
C THR A 80 15.00 -1.46 20.58
N ASP A 81 15.94 -1.03 21.44
CA ASP A 81 16.36 0.36 21.50
C ASP A 81 17.28 0.72 20.32
N LYS A 82 17.88 -0.29 19.66
CA LYS A 82 18.78 -0.10 18.50
C LYS A 82 18.21 -0.59 17.19
N LEU A 83 17.44 -1.68 17.23
CA LEU A 83 16.94 -2.34 16.03
C LEU A 83 15.58 -2.96 16.29
N THR A 84 14.59 -2.62 15.47
CA THR A 84 13.34 -3.38 15.35
C THR A 84 13.16 -3.83 13.92
N ALA A 85 12.23 -4.75 13.69
CA ALA A 85 11.91 -5.19 12.34
C ALA A 85 10.46 -5.64 12.22
N ASP A 86 9.90 -5.46 11.04
CA ASP A 86 8.61 -5.98 10.62
C ASP A 86 8.80 -7.04 9.54
N ALA A 87 7.92 -8.03 9.52
CA ALA A 87 7.92 -9.09 8.53
C ALA A 87 6.58 -9.13 7.80
N SER A 88 6.64 -9.19 6.49
CA SER A 88 5.47 -9.34 5.63
C SER A 88 5.18 -10.81 5.35
N TYR A 89 4.06 -11.08 4.67
CA TYR A 89 3.60 -12.45 4.42
C TYR A 89 4.52 -13.25 3.50
N ASN A 90 5.40 -12.61 2.74
CA ASN A 90 6.37 -13.29 1.88
C ASN A 90 7.69 -13.62 2.59
N ALA A 91 7.85 -13.21 3.86
CA ALA A 91 9.04 -13.50 4.65
C ALA A 91 9.21 -15.02 4.91
N PHE A 92 10.39 -15.36 5.42
CA PHE A 92 10.77 -16.72 5.79
C PHE A 92 11.22 -16.77 7.26
N GLU A 93 11.04 -17.92 7.91
CA GLU A 93 11.56 -18.12 9.26
C GLU A 93 13.09 -18.15 9.23
N GLY A 94 13.71 -17.54 10.23
CA GLY A 94 15.16 -17.44 10.28
C GLY A 94 15.65 -16.44 11.31
N ASN A 95 16.95 -16.50 11.56
CA ASN A 95 17.64 -15.53 12.41
C ASN A 95 18.61 -14.73 11.54
N HIS A 96 18.61 -13.42 11.70
CA HIS A 96 19.53 -12.51 11.04
C HIS A 96 20.33 -11.74 12.08
N ASN A 97 21.61 -11.54 11.84
CA ASN A 97 22.46 -10.66 12.64
C ASN A 97 22.71 -9.36 11.88
N VAL A 98 22.36 -8.23 12.48
CA VAL A 98 22.46 -6.91 11.83
C VAL A 98 23.47 -6.05 12.57
N VAL A 99 24.49 -5.60 11.86
CA VAL A 99 25.47 -4.63 12.38
C VAL A 99 25.16 -3.27 11.79
N ILE A 100 24.80 -2.30 12.63
CA ILE A 100 24.58 -0.90 12.25
C ILE A 100 25.84 -0.12 12.62
N ASN A 101 26.51 0.47 11.64
CA ASN A 101 27.70 1.30 11.85
C ASN A 101 27.38 2.78 11.89
N GLN A 102 26.34 3.19 11.16
CA GLN A 102 25.93 4.57 11.03
C GLN A 102 24.43 4.64 10.73
N LEU A 103 23.76 5.67 11.26
CA LEU A 103 22.40 6.00 10.89
C LEU A 103 22.37 7.05 9.78
N ALA A 104 21.32 6.98 8.97
CA ALA A 104 21.01 8.02 8.02
C ALA A 104 20.60 9.30 8.78
N ASN A 105 21.08 10.44 8.32
CA ASN A 105 20.69 11.76 8.83
C ASN A 105 20.36 12.70 7.67
N GLY A 106 19.51 13.69 7.93
CA GLY A 106 19.24 14.80 7.01
C GLY A 106 20.21 15.96 7.20
N GLU A 107 20.27 16.84 6.21
CA GLU A 107 21.17 18.00 6.22
C GLU A 107 20.58 19.20 6.99
N ARG A 108 21.43 19.93 7.73
CA ARG A 108 21.04 21.16 8.42
C ARG A 108 22.09 22.26 8.34
N PHE A 109 21.70 23.37 7.74
CA PHE A 109 22.47 24.61 7.70
C PHE A 109 21.92 25.65 8.68
N VAL A 110 22.83 26.43 9.27
CA VAL A 110 22.49 27.57 10.13
C VAL A 110 23.21 28.80 9.59
N HIS A 111 22.46 29.87 9.33
CA HIS A 111 23.00 31.16 8.92
C HIS A 111 23.95 31.69 10.00
N ALA A 112 25.19 32.07 9.65
CA ALA A 112 26.26 32.29 10.62
C ALA A 112 26.13 33.63 11.38
N THR A 113 25.65 34.68 10.73
CA THR A 113 25.62 36.04 11.30
C THR A 113 24.29 36.39 11.99
N GLY A 114 23.17 35.88 11.46
CA GLY A 114 21.83 36.17 11.98
C GLY A 114 21.39 37.63 11.80
N LYS A 115 20.24 37.97 12.39
CA LYS A 115 19.67 39.33 12.51
C LYS A 115 19.29 39.63 13.95
N GLU A 116 19.27 40.89 14.37
CA GLU A 116 18.99 41.24 15.77
C GLU A 116 17.52 40.93 16.13
N TYR A 117 16.60 41.21 15.21
CA TYR A 117 15.16 40.95 15.35
C TYR A 117 14.60 40.12 14.20
N THR A 118 13.49 39.42 14.45
CA THR A 118 12.80 38.59 13.44
C THR A 118 12.14 39.42 12.33
N GLU A 119 11.90 40.71 12.59
CA GLU A 119 11.35 41.70 11.67
C GLU A 119 12.43 42.39 10.81
N ASP A 120 13.71 42.20 11.14
CA ASP A 120 14.80 42.81 10.39
C ASP A 120 14.81 42.31 8.94
N TYR A 121 15.03 43.24 8.01
CA TYR A 121 14.96 42.94 6.59
C TYR A 121 16.19 42.15 6.10
N VAL A 122 15.95 41.15 5.26
CA VAL A 122 16.99 40.35 4.62
C VAL A 122 17.59 41.07 3.40
N GLY A 123 16.86 42.03 2.83
CA GLY A 123 17.26 42.81 1.65
C GLY A 123 16.58 42.33 0.37
N THR A 124 16.82 43.04 -0.74
CA THR A 124 16.35 42.66 -2.07
C THR A 124 17.36 41.75 -2.74
N GLY A 125 16.90 40.65 -3.34
CA GLY A 125 17.72 39.78 -4.16
C GLY A 125 17.05 38.43 -4.40
N THR A 126 17.80 37.53 -5.01
CA THR A 126 17.42 36.12 -5.19
C THR A 126 18.32 35.25 -4.34
N PHE A 127 17.71 34.36 -3.56
CA PHE A 127 18.36 33.27 -2.86
C PHE A 127 18.01 31.97 -3.57
N ILE A 128 19.01 31.16 -3.90
CA ILE A 128 18.83 29.90 -4.62
C ILE A 128 19.37 28.79 -3.74
N TYR A 129 18.60 27.72 -3.60
CA TYR A 129 19.05 26.49 -2.94
C TYR A 129 18.52 25.28 -3.70
N SER A 130 19.24 24.18 -3.62
CA SER A 130 18.82 22.87 -4.10
C SER A 130 18.67 21.90 -2.94
N TYR A 131 17.73 20.98 -3.06
CA TYR A 131 17.62 19.81 -2.19
C TYR A 131 17.06 18.62 -2.96
N ASN A 132 17.60 17.42 -2.74
CA ASN A 132 17.36 16.27 -3.60
C ASN A 132 17.62 16.58 -5.09
N ASN A 133 18.67 17.39 -5.36
CA ASN A 133 19.04 17.90 -6.69
C ASN A 133 17.91 18.65 -7.42
N LYS A 134 16.89 19.13 -6.69
CA LYS A 134 15.86 20.01 -7.21
C LYS A 134 16.07 21.43 -6.68
N GLU A 135 16.23 22.36 -7.60
CA GLU A 135 16.47 23.77 -7.30
C GLU A 135 15.18 24.53 -6.94
N THR A 136 15.31 25.52 -6.05
CA THR A 136 14.27 26.51 -5.73
C THR A 136 14.89 27.90 -5.62
N SER A 137 14.22 28.88 -6.24
CA SER A 137 14.64 30.28 -6.25
C SER A 137 13.66 31.16 -5.48
N ILE A 138 14.12 31.76 -4.38
CA ILE A 138 13.34 32.67 -3.54
C ILE A 138 13.72 34.11 -3.87
N THR A 139 12.76 34.87 -4.39
CA THR A 139 12.95 36.31 -4.66
C THR A 139 12.45 37.14 -3.48
N THR A 140 13.30 38.02 -2.95
CA THR A 140 13.00 38.91 -1.83
C THR A 140 12.90 40.37 -2.27
N THR A 141 12.27 41.18 -1.43
CA THR A 141 12.14 42.64 -1.61
C THR A 141 12.82 43.38 -0.47
N ALA A 142 12.99 44.70 -0.60
CA ALA A 142 13.61 45.54 0.42
C ALA A 142 12.89 45.50 1.79
N THR A 143 11.64 45.04 1.83
CA THR A 143 10.83 44.93 3.05
C THR A 143 10.58 43.48 3.47
N THR A 144 11.18 42.49 2.82
CA THR A 144 11.10 41.09 3.24
C THR A 144 11.86 40.94 4.55
N SER A 145 11.15 40.64 5.64
CA SER A 145 11.74 40.34 6.95
C SER A 145 12.34 38.94 7.01
N LEU A 146 13.13 38.65 8.04
CA LEU A 146 13.62 37.30 8.31
C LEU A 146 12.48 36.29 8.52
N THR A 147 11.37 36.73 9.14
CA THR A 147 10.16 35.92 9.27
C THR A 147 9.48 35.68 7.93
N ASP A 148 9.42 36.69 7.06
CA ASP A 148 8.88 36.54 5.71
C ASP A 148 9.73 35.57 4.89
N MET A 149 11.07 35.58 5.05
CA MET A 149 11.97 34.64 4.37
C MET A 149 11.67 33.19 4.75
N VAL A 150 11.43 32.90 6.02
CA VAL A 150 10.96 31.58 6.48
C VAL A 150 9.63 31.21 5.83
N GLY A 151 8.69 32.16 5.77
CA GLY A 151 7.40 31.98 5.12
C GLY A 151 7.52 31.72 3.62
N LEU A 152 8.42 32.42 2.92
CA LEU A 152 8.67 32.25 1.50
C LEU A 152 9.21 30.86 1.20
N ILE A 153 10.19 30.38 1.96
CA ILE A 153 10.72 29.01 1.77
C ILE A 153 9.65 27.96 2.07
N ASN A 154 9.05 28.01 3.27
CA ASN A 154 8.15 26.95 3.72
C ASN A 154 6.83 26.85 2.94
N ASN A 155 6.39 27.95 2.31
CA ASN A 155 5.15 27.97 1.53
C ASN A 155 5.41 28.07 0.03
N ASP A 156 6.65 27.91 -0.43
CA ASP A 156 6.94 27.83 -1.86
C ASP A 156 6.31 26.55 -2.43
N ALA A 157 5.63 26.67 -3.57
CA ALA A 157 4.96 25.55 -4.21
C ALA A 157 5.95 24.53 -4.79
N ASP A 158 7.17 24.98 -5.11
CA ASP A 158 8.24 24.17 -5.67
C ASP A 158 9.23 23.68 -4.61
N ASN A 159 9.01 24.00 -3.33
CA ASN A 159 9.87 23.57 -2.23
C ASN A 159 10.10 22.04 -2.27
N PRO A 160 11.35 21.59 -2.43
CA PRO A 160 11.70 20.18 -2.65
C PRO A 160 11.69 19.33 -1.36
N GLY A 161 11.38 19.91 -0.20
CA GLY A 161 11.39 19.22 1.10
C GLY A 161 12.28 19.87 2.16
N VAL A 162 12.57 21.16 2.04
CA VAL A 162 13.35 21.92 3.04
C VAL A 162 12.41 22.69 3.96
N THR A 163 12.61 22.53 5.27
CA THR A 163 11.95 23.33 6.30
C THR A 163 12.86 24.45 6.78
N ALA A 164 12.42 25.69 6.64
CA ALA A 164 13.05 26.87 7.22
C ALA A 164 12.51 27.17 8.62
N SER A 165 13.38 27.57 9.54
CA SER A 165 13.00 28.03 10.89
C SER A 165 14.00 29.06 11.44
N LEU A 166 13.74 29.61 12.64
CA LEU A 166 14.62 30.57 13.29
C LEU A 166 15.19 30.01 14.59
N LEU A 167 16.50 30.18 14.78
CA LEU A 167 17.24 29.84 16.00
C LEU A 167 17.74 31.12 16.65
N TYR A 168 17.40 31.35 17.93
CA TYR A 168 17.94 32.48 18.68
C TYR A 168 19.22 32.08 19.41
N TYR A 169 20.34 32.72 19.07
CA TYR A 169 21.66 32.47 19.65
C TYR A 169 22.51 33.73 19.60
N ASN A 170 23.31 33.97 20.64
CA ASN A 170 24.26 35.10 20.71
C ASN A 170 23.65 36.47 20.35
N ASP A 171 22.49 36.78 20.93
CA ASP A 171 21.72 38.01 20.71
C ASP A 171 21.25 38.24 19.25
N ALA A 172 21.18 37.18 18.43
CA ALA A 172 20.67 37.21 17.06
C ALA A 172 19.74 36.02 16.74
N TYR A 173 18.87 36.21 15.74
CA TYR A 173 18.04 35.19 15.11
C TYR A 173 18.71 34.70 13.82
N HIS A 174 18.99 33.41 13.75
CA HIS A 174 19.64 32.74 12.64
C HIS A 174 18.61 31.94 11.84
N LEU A 175 18.61 32.09 10.51
CA LEU A 175 17.84 31.22 9.63
C LEU A 175 18.44 29.81 9.69
N VAL A 176 17.60 28.81 9.93
CA VAL A 176 17.96 27.39 9.89
C VAL A 176 17.25 26.77 8.71
N LEU A 177 18.00 26.08 7.85
CA LEU A 177 17.47 25.26 6.77
C LEU A 177 17.65 23.80 7.15
N ASN A 178 16.57 23.03 7.14
CA ASN A 178 16.56 21.62 7.54
C ASN A 178 15.97 20.76 6.42
N GLY A 179 16.72 19.79 5.94
CA GLY A 179 16.22 18.76 5.02
C GLY A 179 15.30 17.81 5.77
N ASN A 180 14.16 17.47 5.18
CA ASN A 180 13.14 16.66 5.85
C ASN A 180 13.42 15.15 5.77
N ASP A 181 14.26 14.73 4.83
CA ASP A 181 14.64 13.36 4.58
C ASP A 181 16.13 13.16 4.90
N ALA A 182 16.48 11.90 5.16
CA ALA A 182 17.84 11.48 5.44
C ALA A 182 18.47 10.86 4.20
N GLY A 183 19.80 10.73 4.21
CA GLY A 183 20.56 10.11 3.13
C GLY A 183 21.34 11.11 2.29
N SER A 184 22.44 10.67 1.68
CA SER A 184 23.37 11.54 0.94
C SER A 184 22.76 12.16 -0.33
N ASP A 185 21.67 11.61 -0.85
CA ASP A 185 20.89 12.22 -1.93
C ASP A 185 20.18 13.52 -1.50
N TYR A 186 19.89 13.65 -0.20
CA TYR A 186 19.10 14.74 0.38
C TYR A 186 19.97 15.84 0.99
N LYS A 187 21.02 16.24 0.27
CA LYS A 187 21.86 17.39 0.61
C LYS A 187 21.14 18.70 0.28
N ILE A 188 21.38 19.72 1.10
CA ILE A 188 21.02 21.11 0.80
C ILE A 188 22.25 21.79 0.21
N THR A 189 22.14 22.24 -1.03
CA THR A 189 23.17 23.10 -1.64
C THR A 189 22.66 24.52 -1.68
N ILE A 190 23.46 25.48 -1.23
CA ILE A 190 23.16 26.90 -1.42
C ILE A 190 23.87 27.31 -2.70
N ASN A 191 23.10 27.67 -3.72
CA ASN A 191 23.64 27.86 -5.06
C ASN A 191 23.97 29.35 -5.29
N SER A 192 25.08 29.60 -5.96
CA SER A 192 25.48 30.89 -6.51
C SER A 192 24.76 31.24 -7.83
N GLY A 193 24.26 30.23 -8.55
CA GLY A 193 23.44 30.38 -9.75
C GLY A 193 22.50 29.20 -9.98
N SER A 194 21.79 29.18 -11.12
CA SER A 194 20.96 28.04 -11.48
C SER A 194 21.81 26.84 -11.91
N THR A 195 21.35 25.63 -11.61
CA THR A 195 21.89 24.35 -12.10
C THR A 195 21.40 24.04 -13.52
N GLU A 196 22.20 23.30 -14.28
CA GLU A 196 21.77 22.84 -15.61
C GLU A 196 20.92 21.57 -15.52
N VAL A 197 19.81 21.53 -16.26
CA VAL A 197 18.92 20.36 -16.33
C VAL A 197 18.69 19.96 -17.77
N TRP A 198 18.92 18.69 -18.07
CA TRP A 198 18.61 18.03 -19.32
C TRP A 198 17.39 17.13 -19.17
N GLN A 199 16.50 17.14 -20.16
CA GLN A 199 15.27 16.35 -20.15
C GLN A 199 15.04 15.65 -21.48
N ALA A 200 14.49 14.44 -21.42
CA ALA A 200 14.04 13.70 -22.59
C ALA A 200 12.91 14.43 -23.35
N GLY A 201 13.06 14.55 -24.67
CA GLY A 201 12.11 15.27 -25.53
C GLY A 201 10.73 14.61 -25.69
N SER A 202 10.60 13.33 -25.35
CA SER A 202 9.34 12.58 -25.36
C SER A 202 9.28 11.57 -24.21
N GLU A 203 8.08 11.21 -23.80
CA GLU A 203 7.85 10.18 -22.77
C GLU A 203 8.21 8.78 -23.30
N LEU A 204 8.79 7.96 -22.42
CA LEU A 204 8.80 6.50 -22.52
C LEU A 204 7.48 5.97 -21.96
N THR A 205 6.85 5.06 -22.69
CA THR A 205 5.49 4.58 -22.38
C THR A 205 5.40 3.06 -22.38
N ASP A 206 4.46 2.54 -21.61
CA ASP A 206 4.09 1.13 -21.53
C ASP A 206 2.57 1.05 -21.66
N ASN A 207 2.08 0.38 -22.71
CA ASN A 207 0.65 0.31 -23.03
C ASN A 207 -0.01 1.69 -23.19
N SER A 208 0.71 2.65 -23.80
CA SER A 208 0.28 4.05 -23.98
C SER A 208 0.15 4.90 -22.72
N ASP A 209 0.51 4.38 -21.54
CA ASP A 209 0.64 5.14 -20.30
C ASP A 209 2.12 5.44 -20.02
N ASN A 210 2.40 6.43 -19.17
CA ASN A 210 3.77 6.71 -18.74
C ASN A 210 4.39 5.47 -18.10
N ALA A 211 5.57 5.07 -18.55
CA ALA A 211 6.30 3.97 -17.95
C ALA A 211 6.65 4.27 -16.48
N ALA A 212 6.99 3.23 -15.73
CA ALA A 212 7.50 3.33 -14.36
C ALA A 212 8.97 2.91 -14.30
N LEU A 213 9.67 3.26 -13.21
CA LEU A 213 11.05 2.79 -12.96
C LEU A 213 11.19 1.26 -13.00
N SER A 214 10.12 0.53 -12.67
CA SER A 214 10.05 -0.92 -12.70
C SER A 214 9.82 -1.51 -14.09
N THR A 215 9.41 -0.69 -15.07
CA THR A 215 9.14 -1.14 -16.44
C THR A 215 10.43 -1.66 -17.08
N THR A 216 10.34 -2.85 -17.66
CA THR A 216 11.44 -3.47 -18.42
C THR A 216 11.59 -2.77 -19.78
N ILE A 217 12.81 -2.66 -20.29
CA ILE A 217 13.08 -2.03 -21.58
C ILE A 217 12.35 -2.73 -22.72
N VAL A 218 12.26 -4.06 -22.69
CA VAL A 218 11.49 -4.86 -23.67
C VAL A 218 9.98 -4.69 -23.56
N GLY A 219 9.49 -4.10 -22.47
CA GLY A 219 8.07 -3.81 -22.24
C GLY A 219 7.65 -2.42 -22.71
N LEU A 220 8.59 -1.58 -23.16
CA LEU A 220 8.30 -0.24 -23.64
C LEU A 220 7.61 -0.26 -25.02
N ASP A 221 6.69 0.65 -25.25
CA ASP A 221 6.07 0.87 -26.57
C ASP A 221 7.12 1.28 -27.62
N GLN A 222 8.25 1.83 -27.17
CA GLN A 222 9.40 2.23 -27.99
C GLN A 222 10.30 1.04 -28.38
N PHE A 223 10.09 -0.14 -27.81
CA PHE A 223 10.81 -1.36 -28.17
C PHE A 223 10.13 -2.07 -29.35
N GLY A 224 10.94 -2.58 -30.27
CA GLY A 224 10.48 -3.26 -31.47
C GLY A 224 9.90 -4.64 -31.20
N SER A 225 9.28 -5.23 -32.22
CA SER A 225 8.66 -6.56 -32.12
C SER A 225 9.65 -7.72 -32.10
N ASN A 226 10.94 -7.48 -32.39
CA ASN A 226 11.97 -8.51 -32.40
C ASN A 226 12.57 -8.63 -30.99
N PRO A 227 12.70 -9.85 -30.45
CA PRO A 227 13.30 -10.05 -29.13
C PRO A 227 14.80 -9.73 -29.15
N LEU A 228 15.39 -9.57 -27.96
CA LEU A 228 16.84 -9.48 -27.80
C LEU A 228 17.50 -10.80 -28.22
N GLU A 229 18.63 -10.70 -28.92
CA GLU A 229 19.46 -11.82 -29.38
C GLU A 229 20.78 -11.93 -28.59
N GLY A 230 21.07 -10.93 -27.75
CA GLY A 230 22.25 -10.84 -26.90
C GLY A 230 23.34 -9.97 -27.50
N GLY A 231 23.90 -9.09 -26.66
CA GLY A 231 24.96 -8.15 -27.05
C GLY A 231 24.46 -6.76 -27.41
N GLU A 232 23.15 -6.51 -27.43
CA GLU A 232 22.57 -5.18 -27.55
C GLU A 232 22.93 -4.31 -26.34
N VAL A 233 23.23 -3.04 -26.57
CA VAL A 233 23.59 -2.09 -25.52
C VAL A 233 22.88 -0.75 -25.67
N ILE A 234 22.74 -0.02 -24.56
CA ILE A 234 22.51 1.42 -24.57
C ILE A 234 23.84 2.11 -24.24
N GLU A 235 24.32 2.94 -25.15
CA GLU A 235 25.56 3.70 -25.03
C GLU A 235 25.24 5.07 -24.42
N ILE A 236 25.93 5.41 -23.34
CA ILE A 236 25.89 6.73 -22.69
C ILE A 236 27.16 7.48 -23.07
N THR A 237 26.99 8.68 -23.63
CA THR A 237 28.09 9.58 -23.99
C THR A 237 27.72 11.02 -23.65
N GLY A 238 28.71 11.88 -23.49
CA GLY A 238 28.45 13.24 -23.03
C GLY A 238 29.70 14.04 -22.69
N ASN A 239 29.46 15.22 -22.11
CA ASN A 239 30.48 16.03 -21.47
C ASN A 239 30.01 16.40 -20.06
N ASP A 240 30.95 16.56 -19.13
CA ASP A 240 30.71 17.04 -17.77
C ASP A 240 30.35 18.54 -17.73
N HIS A 241 30.18 19.07 -16.52
CA HIS A 241 29.88 20.48 -16.26
C HIS A 241 30.86 21.45 -16.93
N PHE A 242 32.16 21.12 -17.01
CA PHE A 242 33.18 21.99 -17.59
C PHE A 242 33.42 21.73 -19.09
N GLY A 243 32.75 20.75 -19.66
CA GLY A 243 32.81 20.41 -21.09
C GLY A 243 33.86 19.34 -21.42
N ASN A 244 34.42 18.65 -20.43
CA ASN A 244 35.28 17.49 -20.66
C ASN A 244 34.43 16.28 -21.01
N SER A 245 34.86 15.48 -22.00
CA SER A 245 34.11 14.29 -22.40
C SER A 245 34.18 13.18 -21.35
N ILE A 246 33.04 12.58 -21.03
CA ILE A 246 32.97 11.39 -20.17
C ILE A 246 33.45 10.14 -20.93
N ALA A 247 33.87 9.12 -20.20
CA ALA A 247 34.09 7.81 -20.80
C ALA A 247 32.74 7.22 -21.25
N GLN A 248 32.69 6.65 -22.46
CA GLN A 248 31.48 5.97 -22.92
C GLN A 248 31.19 4.77 -22.01
N LEU A 249 29.96 4.69 -21.51
CA LEU A 249 29.45 3.56 -20.76
C LEU A 249 28.42 2.79 -21.59
N ASP A 250 28.59 1.47 -21.68
CA ASP A 250 27.69 0.59 -22.42
C ASP A 250 26.85 -0.24 -21.45
N ILE A 251 25.53 -0.03 -21.44
CA ILE A 251 24.59 -0.80 -20.62
C ILE A 251 24.14 -2.04 -21.41
N PRO A 252 24.51 -3.26 -21.01
CA PRO A 252 24.01 -4.47 -21.68
C PRO A 252 22.52 -4.68 -21.43
N LEU A 253 21.78 -4.97 -22.49
CA LEU A 253 20.35 -5.24 -22.40
C LEU A 253 20.04 -6.73 -22.24
N THR A 254 19.09 -7.01 -21.35
CA THR A 254 18.49 -8.32 -21.12
C THR A 254 16.97 -8.15 -20.99
N ASP A 255 16.21 -9.24 -21.02
CA ASP A 255 14.76 -9.20 -20.80
C ASP A 255 14.38 -8.61 -19.43
N ASN A 256 15.31 -8.59 -18.47
CA ASN A 256 15.11 -8.07 -17.12
C ASN A 256 15.69 -6.66 -16.91
N THR A 257 16.30 -6.04 -17.93
CA THR A 257 16.82 -4.68 -17.80
C THR A 257 15.64 -3.71 -17.69
N LYS A 258 15.66 -2.83 -16.67
CA LYS A 258 14.59 -1.88 -16.35
C LYS A 258 15.03 -0.44 -16.54
N ILE A 259 14.07 0.48 -16.58
CA ILE A 259 14.36 1.93 -16.58
C ILE A 259 15.21 2.33 -15.37
N SER A 260 14.92 1.78 -14.18
CA SER A 260 15.72 2.00 -12.98
C SER A 260 17.21 1.68 -13.17
N HIS A 261 17.57 0.68 -13.99
CA HIS A 261 18.97 0.41 -14.29
C HIS A 261 19.58 1.50 -15.18
N ILE A 262 18.85 1.99 -16.20
CA ILE A 262 19.34 3.10 -17.04
C ILE A 262 19.61 4.35 -16.19
N ILE A 263 18.69 4.67 -15.27
CA ILE A 263 18.85 5.84 -14.40
C ILE A 263 20.11 5.71 -13.54
N ALA A 264 20.32 4.54 -12.90
CA ALA A 264 21.52 4.29 -12.10
C ALA A 264 22.81 4.39 -12.94
N GLU A 265 22.81 3.79 -14.13
CA GLU A 265 23.98 3.77 -15.02
C GLU A 265 24.27 5.16 -15.62
N ILE A 266 23.29 6.07 -15.71
CA ILE A 266 23.57 7.48 -16.05
C ILE A 266 24.36 8.14 -14.93
N GLU A 267 23.98 7.95 -13.67
CA GLU A 267 24.74 8.51 -12.54
C GLU A 267 26.16 7.92 -12.50
N ASP A 268 26.31 6.61 -12.75
CA ASP A 268 27.61 5.95 -12.85
C ASP A 268 28.45 6.46 -14.03
N ALA A 269 27.85 6.71 -15.21
CA ALA A 269 28.58 7.20 -16.40
C ALA A 269 29.18 8.61 -16.20
N PHE A 270 28.59 9.41 -15.31
CA PHE A 270 29.06 10.74 -14.95
C PHE A 270 29.79 10.73 -13.59
N ASP A 271 30.12 9.55 -13.06
CA ASP A 271 30.81 9.36 -11.79
C ASP A 271 30.14 10.18 -10.66
N GLY A 272 28.81 10.13 -10.58
CA GLY A 272 28.00 10.79 -9.55
C GLY A 272 27.89 12.32 -9.66
N ASN A 273 28.44 12.94 -10.72
CA ASN A 273 28.38 14.40 -10.91
C ASN A 273 27.05 14.92 -11.45
N VAL A 274 26.15 14.01 -11.82
CA VAL A 274 24.77 14.33 -12.21
C VAL A 274 23.81 13.52 -11.36
N LYS A 275 22.61 14.05 -11.14
CA LYS A 275 21.47 13.26 -10.63
C LYS A 275 20.56 12.92 -11.79
N ALA A 276 20.26 11.64 -11.98
CA ALA A 276 19.29 11.18 -12.95
C ALA A 276 17.99 10.80 -12.25
N THR A 277 16.86 11.32 -12.74
CA THR A 277 15.52 10.97 -12.25
C THR A 277 14.62 10.55 -13.40
N PHE A 278 13.51 9.90 -13.06
CA PHE A 278 12.50 9.50 -14.03
C PHE A 278 11.14 10.05 -13.61
N GLU A 279 10.68 11.08 -14.32
CA GLU A 279 9.52 11.87 -13.95
C GLU A 279 8.52 11.91 -15.09
N ASN A 280 7.30 11.42 -14.85
CA ASN A 280 6.21 11.40 -15.82
C ASN A 280 6.63 10.81 -17.18
N GLY A 281 7.31 9.66 -17.16
CA GLY A 281 7.78 8.98 -18.37
C GLY A 281 9.07 9.57 -18.97
N LYS A 282 9.68 10.60 -18.39
CA LYS A 282 10.87 11.27 -18.94
C LYS A 282 12.10 11.06 -18.07
N ILE A 283 13.22 10.80 -18.72
CA ILE A 283 14.54 10.88 -18.09
C ILE A 283 14.88 12.36 -17.90
N VAL A 284 15.25 12.74 -16.69
CA VAL A 284 15.73 14.06 -16.32
C VAL A 284 17.13 13.88 -15.73
N VAL A 285 18.08 14.69 -16.16
CA VAL A 285 19.47 14.67 -15.68
C VAL A 285 19.81 16.07 -15.23
N THR A 286 20.08 16.24 -13.94
CA THR A 286 20.42 17.52 -13.32
C THR A 286 21.89 17.53 -12.97
N ASP A 287 22.58 18.59 -13.37
CA ASP A 287 23.93 18.89 -12.93
C ASP A 287 23.94 19.12 -11.41
N THR A 288 24.87 18.48 -10.71
CA THR A 288 25.01 18.68 -9.26
C THR A 288 25.74 19.98 -8.93
N ALA A 289 26.50 20.54 -9.88
CA ALA A 289 27.16 21.83 -9.76
C ALA A 289 26.30 22.96 -10.33
N ASP A 290 26.31 24.10 -9.65
CA ASP A 290 25.57 25.29 -10.05
C ASP A 290 26.40 26.23 -10.94
N GLY A 291 25.72 27.13 -11.65
CA GLY A 291 26.38 28.08 -12.54
C GLY A 291 26.44 27.60 -13.99
N THR A 292 27.23 28.28 -14.82
CA THR A 292 27.31 27.99 -16.26
C THR A 292 27.87 26.60 -16.49
N SER A 293 27.10 25.75 -17.16
CA SER A 293 27.47 24.37 -17.44
C SER A 293 27.63 24.14 -18.94
N SER A 294 28.52 23.21 -19.28
CA SER A 294 28.68 22.62 -20.62
C SER A 294 28.27 21.15 -20.64
N LEU A 295 27.50 20.73 -19.61
CA LEU A 295 26.93 19.39 -19.49
C LEU A 295 26.22 19.01 -20.79
N SER A 296 26.44 17.77 -21.22
CA SER A 296 25.67 17.18 -22.29
C SER A 296 25.56 15.69 -22.10
N ILE A 297 24.42 15.12 -22.50
CA ILE A 297 24.18 13.68 -22.43
C ILE A 297 23.50 13.21 -23.72
N THR A 298 23.93 12.06 -24.21
CA THR A 298 23.33 11.34 -25.34
C THR A 298 23.18 9.87 -24.99
N LEU A 299 21.97 9.34 -25.21
CA LEU A 299 21.65 7.92 -25.07
C LEU A 299 21.43 7.33 -26.46
N THR A 300 22.20 6.31 -26.83
CA THR A 300 22.09 5.65 -28.14
C THR A 300 21.86 4.16 -27.97
N TYR A 301 20.86 3.60 -28.66
CA TYR A 301 20.69 2.15 -28.72
C TYR A 301 21.55 1.56 -29.83
N ASN A 302 22.41 0.61 -29.48
CA ASN A 302 23.23 -0.14 -30.43
C ASN A 302 22.82 -1.62 -30.42
N ALA A 303 22.22 -2.05 -31.53
CA ALA A 303 21.74 -3.42 -31.70
C ALA A 303 22.86 -4.46 -31.88
N ASN A 304 24.11 -4.04 -32.11
CA ASN A 304 25.28 -4.92 -32.29
C ASN A 304 25.05 -6.10 -33.27
N GLY A 305 24.26 -5.85 -34.33
CA GLY A 305 23.96 -6.83 -35.37
C GLY A 305 22.63 -7.58 -35.21
N SER A 306 21.95 -7.43 -34.07
CA SER A 306 20.59 -7.91 -33.82
C SER A 306 19.55 -7.17 -34.66
N ALA A 307 18.39 -7.80 -34.87
CA ALA A 307 17.22 -7.18 -35.49
C ALA A 307 16.32 -6.44 -34.48
N ALA A 308 16.61 -6.51 -33.18
CA ALA A 308 15.92 -5.75 -32.15
C ALA A 308 16.12 -4.24 -32.36
N THR A 309 15.07 -3.46 -32.12
CA THR A 309 15.09 -1.99 -32.25
C THR A 309 14.58 -1.35 -30.98
N LEU A 310 15.20 -0.26 -30.54
CA LEU A 310 14.70 0.58 -29.46
C LEU A 310 14.84 2.04 -29.87
N SER A 311 13.74 2.80 -29.79
CA SER A 311 13.73 4.23 -30.09
C SER A 311 13.83 5.05 -28.81
N LEU A 312 15.05 5.46 -28.44
CA LEU A 312 15.26 6.33 -27.28
C LEU A 312 14.95 7.81 -27.62
N PRO A 313 14.42 8.58 -26.67
CA PRO A 313 14.19 10.01 -26.85
C PRO A 313 15.51 10.78 -26.94
N THR A 314 15.50 11.90 -27.66
CA THR A 314 16.63 12.85 -27.64
C THR A 314 16.61 13.64 -26.33
N MET A 315 17.79 13.86 -25.75
CA MET A 315 17.95 14.72 -24.57
C MET A 315 18.16 16.18 -24.99
N ALA A 316 17.62 17.13 -24.24
CA ALA A 316 17.81 18.57 -24.47
C ALA A 316 17.82 19.35 -23.16
N VAL A 317 18.51 20.50 -23.13
CA VAL A 317 18.50 21.43 -22.00
C VAL A 317 17.08 21.95 -21.75
N SER A 318 16.56 21.71 -20.55
CA SER A 318 15.30 22.28 -20.04
C SER A 318 15.54 23.52 -19.17
N THR A 319 16.65 23.55 -18.43
CA THR A 319 17.10 24.70 -17.63
C THR A 319 18.57 24.93 -17.89
N GLU A 320 18.94 26.13 -18.32
CA GLU A 320 20.33 26.50 -18.59
C GLU A 320 21.06 26.86 -17.30
N GLY A 321 22.25 26.27 -17.11
CA GLY A 321 23.10 26.56 -15.96
C GLY A 321 23.54 28.02 -15.91
N GLY A 322 23.47 28.64 -14.73
CA GLY A 322 23.93 30.01 -14.46
C GLY A 322 23.07 31.12 -15.06
N ASN A 323 21.97 30.80 -15.75
CA ASN A 323 21.05 31.78 -16.32
C ASN A 323 20.36 32.65 -15.25
N THR A 324 20.14 32.09 -14.06
CA THR A 324 19.73 32.85 -12.87
C THR A 324 20.91 32.95 -11.91
N THR A 325 21.16 34.13 -11.34
CA THR A 325 22.25 34.35 -10.37
C THR A 325 21.68 34.63 -8.97
N ALA A 326 22.19 33.96 -7.95
CA ALA A 326 21.91 34.30 -6.57
C ALA A 326 22.64 35.60 -6.19
N ASN A 327 21.90 36.58 -5.69
CA ASN A 327 22.44 37.92 -5.42
C ASN A 327 21.91 38.55 -4.12
N LEU A 328 21.24 37.77 -3.26
CA LEU A 328 20.86 38.22 -1.93
C LEU A 328 22.10 38.36 -1.04
N THR A 329 22.40 39.60 -0.64
CA THR A 329 23.62 39.91 0.14
C THR A 329 23.57 39.28 1.53
N GLY A 330 24.64 38.57 1.91
CA GLY A 330 24.76 37.91 3.21
C GLY A 330 24.01 36.58 3.31
N PHE A 331 23.65 35.99 2.16
CA PHE A 331 23.01 34.68 2.04
C PHE A 331 23.74 33.78 1.01
N ALA A 332 25.04 33.98 0.81
CA ALA A 332 25.86 33.06 0.04
C ALA A 332 26.18 31.81 0.87
N THR A 333 26.69 30.75 0.23
CA THR A 333 27.09 29.49 0.90
C THR A 333 28.02 29.73 2.09
N SER A 334 28.98 30.66 1.95
CA SER A 334 29.90 31.05 3.03
C SER A 334 29.25 31.74 4.23
N ASP A 335 28.01 32.23 4.09
CA ASP A 335 27.23 32.84 5.16
C ASP A 335 26.48 31.80 6.00
N PHE A 336 26.60 30.51 5.69
CA PHE A 336 25.98 29.41 6.43
C PHE A 336 27.03 28.45 6.98
N THR A 337 26.67 27.78 8.07
CA THR A 337 27.47 26.73 8.70
C THR A 337 26.69 25.42 8.62
N LEU A 338 27.29 24.40 8.03
CA LEU A 338 26.77 23.03 8.07
C LEU A 338 26.88 22.50 9.50
N THR A 339 25.74 22.19 10.12
CA THR A 339 25.67 21.70 11.52
C THR A 339 25.33 20.22 11.63
N GLN A 340 24.84 19.63 10.54
CA GLN A 340 24.58 18.21 10.38
C GLN A 340 24.60 17.91 8.88
N SER A 341 25.40 16.94 8.46
CA SER A 341 25.48 16.54 7.05
C SER A 341 24.46 15.46 6.73
N ALA A 342 23.89 15.53 5.53
CA ALA A 342 23.14 14.43 4.95
C ALA A 342 24.05 13.22 4.71
N GLN A 343 23.67 12.07 5.25
CA GLN A 343 24.45 10.83 5.10
C GLN A 343 23.52 9.62 5.11
N ASP A 344 23.96 8.54 4.48
CA ASP A 344 23.27 7.26 4.48
C ASP A 344 23.47 6.48 5.79
N SER A 345 22.53 5.59 6.07
CA SER A 345 22.71 4.51 7.04
C SER A 345 23.66 3.47 6.46
N LYS A 346 24.49 2.88 7.32
CA LYS A 346 25.47 1.86 6.94
C LYS A 346 25.27 0.62 7.79
N LEU A 347 24.88 -0.49 7.15
CA LEU A 347 24.61 -1.74 7.84
C LEU A 347 25.26 -2.96 7.18
N LYS A 348 25.39 -4.04 7.96
CA LYS A 348 25.63 -5.40 7.47
C LYS A 348 24.51 -6.30 7.94
N VAL A 349 24.16 -7.26 7.10
CA VAL A 349 23.27 -8.36 7.48
C VAL A 349 24.02 -9.66 7.30
N ASP A 350 24.04 -10.49 8.34
CA ASP A 350 24.71 -11.80 8.38
C ASP A 350 26.19 -11.75 7.97
N GLY A 351 26.84 -10.62 8.29
CA GLY A 351 28.25 -10.37 7.96
C GLY A 351 28.51 -9.97 6.50
N TYR A 352 27.48 -9.83 5.68
CA TYR A 352 27.58 -9.29 4.33
C TYR A 352 27.39 -7.76 4.34
N PRO A 353 28.18 -6.99 3.56
CA PRO A 353 29.24 -7.42 2.65
C PRO A 353 30.49 -7.93 3.38
N THR A 354 31.18 -8.90 2.77
CA THR A 354 32.43 -9.48 3.31
C THR A 354 33.69 -8.73 2.86
N VAL A 355 33.52 -7.73 1.99
CA VAL A 355 34.61 -6.89 1.49
C VAL A 355 35.16 -5.99 2.60
N THR A 356 36.45 -5.66 2.47
CA THR A 356 37.11 -4.67 3.33
C THR A 356 37.00 -3.31 2.66
N ALA A 357 36.81 -2.25 3.45
CA ALA A 357 36.75 -0.92 2.92
C ALA A 357 38.07 -0.56 2.22
N VAL A 358 37.98 0.12 1.08
CA VAL A 358 39.12 0.60 0.31
C VAL A 358 38.95 2.10 0.14
N SER A 359 39.98 2.85 0.52
CA SER A 359 40.08 4.27 0.23
C SER A 359 40.10 4.50 -1.28
N GLU A 360 39.22 5.36 -1.75
CA GLU A 360 39.28 5.85 -3.12
C GLU A 360 40.48 6.78 -3.30
N GLU A 361 41.12 6.70 -4.46
CA GLU A 361 42.17 7.63 -4.88
C GLU A 361 41.84 8.20 -6.25
N GLN A 362 41.64 9.52 -6.29
CA GLN A 362 41.49 10.27 -7.52
C GLN A 362 42.76 11.08 -7.77
N THR A 363 43.25 11.05 -9.01
CA THR A 363 44.50 11.72 -9.41
C THR A 363 44.21 12.83 -10.39
N LEU A 364 44.60 14.05 -10.02
CA LEU A 364 44.62 15.24 -10.87
C LEU A 364 46.00 15.39 -11.53
N ASN A 365 46.00 15.53 -12.85
CA ASN A 365 47.21 15.82 -13.61
C ASN A 365 46.93 16.62 -14.88
N LEU A 366 48.01 17.13 -15.51
CA LEU A 366 47.95 17.66 -16.87
C LEU A 366 47.92 16.49 -17.86
N THR A 367 46.76 16.23 -18.44
CA THR A 367 46.58 15.17 -19.45
C THR A 367 47.14 15.59 -20.82
N SER A 368 47.24 16.90 -21.06
CA SER A 368 47.85 17.48 -22.25
C SER A 368 48.37 18.89 -22.00
N GLY A 369 49.35 19.30 -22.80
CA GLY A 369 49.88 20.65 -22.80
C GLY A 369 50.82 20.96 -21.62
N ASN A 370 51.02 22.25 -21.37
CA ASN A 370 51.91 22.76 -20.33
C ASN A 370 51.32 24.07 -19.81
N THR A 371 51.33 24.28 -18.50
CA THR A 371 50.97 25.55 -17.88
C THR A 371 52.22 26.26 -17.36
N ASN A 372 52.20 27.59 -17.31
CA ASN A 372 53.23 28.38 -16.63
C ASN A 372 52.68 29.65 -15.95
N ASN A 373 51.35 29.80 -15.95
CA ASN A 373 50.62 30.91 -15.34
C ASN A 373 49.12 30.58 -15.25
N GLY A 374 48.38 31.34 -14.45
CA GLY A 374 46.93 31.23 -14.32
C GLY A 374 46.50 30.44 -13.08
N THR A 375 45.22 30.11 -13.04
CA THR A 375 44.58 29.43 -11.91
C THR A 375 43.62 28.35 -12.42
N TYR A 376 43.30 27.39 -11.56
CA TYR A 376 42.26 26.40 -11.77
C TYR A 376 41.33 26.36 -10.54
N THR A 377 40.15 25.75 -10.68
CA THR A 377 39.26 25.46 -9.56
C THR A 377 38.90 23.99 -9.54
N LEU A 378 38.56 23.48 -8.36
CA LEU A 378 38.09 22.11 -8.16
C LEU A 378 36.65 22.14 -7.66
N THR A 379 35.81 21.25 -8.17
CA THR A 379 34.42 21.13 -7.75
C THR A 379 34.18 19.73 -7.21
N TYR A 380 33.59 19.65 -6.02
CA TYR A 380 33.25 18.39 -5.37
C TYR A 380 31.93 18.53 -4.63
N ASN A 381 31.01 17.57 -4.82
CA ASN A 381 29.65 17.61 -4.26
C ASN A 381 28.91 18.92 -4.55
N GLY A 382 29.07 19.47 -5.76
CA GLY A 382 28.41 20.69 -6.20
C GLY A 382 29.04 22.00 -5.70
N GLU A 383 30.04 21.97 -4.82
CA GLU A 383 30.74 23.18 -4.38
C GLU A 383 32.11 23.33 -5.05
N THR A 384 32.39 24.57 -5.49
CA THR A 384 33.63 24.91 -6.18
C THR A 384 34.60 25.67 -5.26
N THR A 385 35.87 25.27 -5.27
CA THR A 385 36.91 25.95 -4.47
C THR A 385 37.14 27.38 -4.94
N SER A 386 37.78 28.19 -4.08
CA SER A 386 38.45 29.41 -4.57
C SER A 386 39.54 29.07 -5.60
N ALA A 387 39.89 30.04 -6.45
CA ALA A 387 40.92 29.87 -7.47
C ALA A 387 42.28 29.45 -6.87
N ILE A 388 42.82 28.34 -7.38
CA ILE A 388 44.10 27.74 -6.98
C ILE A 388 45.15 28.11 -8.04
N ALA A 389 46.31 28.60 -7.62
CA ALA A 389 47.39 28.94 -8.55
C ALA A 389 47.98 27.70 -9.23
N PHE A 390 48.43 27.82 -10.48
CA PHE A 390 49.03 26.69 -11.23
C PHE A 390 50.24 26.04 -10.51
N ASP A 391 50.98 26.81 -9.70
CA ASP A 391 52.16 26.41 -8.94
C ASP A 391 51.87 26.15 -7.45
N ALA A 392 50.59 26.03 -7.06
CA ALA A 392 50.19 25.71 -5.70
C ALA A 392 50.74 24.34 -5.26
N ASN A 393 51.22 24.25 -4.02
CA ASN A 393 51.61 22.98 -3.41
C ASN A 393 50.40 22.29 -2.76
N LYS A 394 50.58 21.02 -2.38
CA LYS A 394 49.54 20.21 -1.73
C LYS A 394 48.91 20.87 -0.50
N ASP A 395 49.63 21.69 0.26
CA ASP A 395 49.08 22.32 1.48
C ASP A 395 48.06 23.41 1.14
N VAL A 396 48.29 24.16 0.06
CA VAL A 396 47.34 25.14 -0.47
C VAL A 396 46.12 24.43 -1.05
N ILE A 397 46.32 23.34 -1.80
CA ILE A 397 45.23 22.54 -2.38
C ILE A 397 44.39 21.89 -1.27
N GLN A 398 45.02 21.31 -0.24
CA GLN A 398 44.35 20.75 0.93
C GLN A 398 43.51 21.82 1.67
N ALA A 399 44.03 23.04 1.80
CA ALA A 399 43.31 24.14 2.42
C ALA A 399 42.09 24.56 1.58
N ALA A 400 42.19 24.53 0.24
CA ALA A 400 41.07 24.82 -0.65
C ALA A 400 39.97 23.75 -0.57
N ILE A 401 40.33 22.46 -0.57
CA ILE A 401 39.37 21.35 -0.41
C ILE A 401 38.69 21.38 0.96
N ASN A 402 39.45 21.59 2.04
CA ASN A 402 38.89 21.68 3.40
C ASN A 402 38.02 22.93 3.63
N ALA A 403 38.01 23.89 2.68
CA ALA A 403 37.15 25.06 2.75
C ALA A 403 35.75 24.81 2.15
N LEU A 404 35.55 23.69 1.45
CA LEU A 404 34.23 23.26 0.96
C LEU A 404 33.37 22.83 2.15
N SER A 405 32.12 23.27 2.19
CA SER A 405 31.23 23.11 3.34
C SER A 405 30.77 21.67 3.54
N HIS A 406 30.69 20.89 2.45
CA HIS A 406 30.34 19.46 2.46
C HIS A 406 31.55 18.52 2.64
N VAL A 407 32.75 19.04 2.86
CA VAL A 407 33.95 18.22 3.12
C VAL A 407 34.32 18.31 4.60
N ASN A 408 34.24 17.20 5.33
CA ASN A 408 34.72 17.20 6.71
C ASN A 408 36.25 17.14 6.75
N SER A 409 36.82 17.74 7.79
CA SER A 409 38.27 17.71 7.99
C SER A 409 38.77 16.28 8.16
N GLY A 410 39.67 15.85 7.27
CA GLY A 410 40.26 14.51 7.25
C GLY A 410 39.52 13.48 6.38
N ASP A 411 38.42 13.86 5.72
CA ASP A 411 37.74 13.01 4.75
C ASP A 411 38.54 12.86 3.44
N ILE A 412 39.25 13.92 3.04
CA ILE A 412 40.11 13.96 1.85
C ILE A 412 41.51 14.37 2.26
N THR A 413 42.50 13.55 1.94
CA THR A 413 43.93 13.86 2.12
C THR A 413 44.58 14.12 0.78
N VAL A 414 45.25 15.28 0.64
CA VAL A 414 45.96 15.67 -0.58
C VAL A 414 47.44 15.35 -0.46
N THR A 415 47.97 14.62 -1.45
CA THR A 415 49.40 14.36 -1.62
C THR A 415 49.85 14.75 -3.02
N GLU A 416 51.15 14.95 -3.21
CA GLU A 416 51.74 15.28 -4.52
C GLU A 416 52.99 14.42 -4.75
N THR A 417 53.25 14.02 -5.99
CA THR A 417 54.43 13.20 -6.34
C THR A 417 55.69 14.03 -6.64
N GLY A 418 55.54 15.30 -7.01
CA GLY A 418 56.65 16.25 -7.14
C GLY A 418 56.77 17.22 -5.97
N VAL A 419 57.12 18.48 -6.24
CA VAL A 419 57.47 19.46 -5.19
C VAL A 419 56.45 20.59 -5.06
N ALA A 420 55.88 21.08 -6.15
CA ALA A 420 54.78 22.04 -6.18
C ALA A 420 54.24 22.24 -7.60
N GLY A 421 52.94 22.47 -7.74
CA GLY A 421 52.29 22.78 -9.01
C GLY A 421 51.84 21.56 -9.80
N ILE A 422 50.77 21.74 -10.56
CA ILE A 422 50.17 20.70 -11.43
C ILE A 422 51.04 20.33 -12.64
N ASP A 423 52.13 21.08 -12.88
CA ASP A 423 53.15 20.82 -13.91
C ASP A 423 54.38 20.05 -13.39
N ASP A 424 54.49 19.86 -12.08
CA ASP A 424 55.56 19.11 -11.40
C ASP A 424 54.99 17.89 -10.66
N GLY A 425 54.35 16.99 -11.41
CA GLY A 425 53.84 15.72 -10.91
C GLY A 425 52.33 15.69 -10.67
N ASP A 426 51.88 14.53 -10.21
CA ASP A 426 50.47 14.22 -9.97
C ASP A 426 50.03 14.70 -8.57
N VAL A 427 48.82 15.25 -8.46
CA VAL A 427 48.13 15.54 -7.20
C VAL A 427 47.12 14.43 -6.93
N ILE A 428 47.25 13.77 -5.79
CA ILE A 428 46.43 12.61 -5.43
C ILE A 428 45.53 12.98 -4.25
N PHE A 429 44.22 12.82 -4.45
CA PHE A 429 43.19 12.93 -3.43
C PHE A 429 42.86 11.53 -2.92
N THR A 430 43.26 11.23 -1.68
CA THR A 430 42.90 9.98 -1.00
C THR A 430 41.69 10.23 -0.12
N PHE A 431 40.58 9.57 -0.43
CA PHE A 431 39.35 9.64 0.35
C PHE A 431 39.40 8.62 1.49
N LYS A 432 38.77 8.97 2.61
CA LYS A 432 38.64 8.07 3.75
C LYS A 432 37.84 6.83 3.34
N ASP A 433 38.37 5.64 3.66
CA ASP A 433 37.79 4.34 3.33
C ASP A 433 36.30 4.18 3.73
N THR A 434 35.89 4.83 4.82
CA THR A 434 34.49 4.82 5.26
C THR A 434 33.53 5.55 4.34
N LEU A 435 33.99 6.31 3.35
CA LEU A 435 33.12 7.00 2.38
C LEU A 435 32.69 6.07 1.25
N GLY A 436 33.45 5.00 0.97
CA GLY A 436 33.17 4.11 -0.15
C GLY A 436 33.55 4.74 -1.48
N ASP A 437 32.75 4.46 -2.50
CA ASP A 437 32.80 5.05 -3.83
C ASP A 437 32.17 6.46 -3.78
N VAL A 438 32.87 7.48 -4.23
CA VAL A 438 32.46 8.89 -4.15
C VAL A 438 32.48 9.57 -5.54
N PRO A 439 31.75 10.69 -5.71
CA PRO A 439 31.77 11.39 -6.98
C PRO A 439 33.16 11.89 -7.38
N MET A 440 33.42 11.94 -8.68
CA MET A 440 34.70 12.44 -9.21
C MET A 440 34.86 13.95 -8.93
N ILE A 441 36.02 14.37 -8.45
CA ILE A 441 36.39 15.79 -8.42
C ILE A 441 36.48 16.29 -9.85
N LEU A 442 35.77 17.36 -10.14
CA LEU A 442 35.85 18.03 -11.43
C LEU A 442 36.89 19.16 -11.36
N ALA A 443 37.63 19.39 -12.44
CA ALA A 443 38.66 20.43 -12.52
C ALA A 443 38.36 21.40 -13.67
N ASP A 444 38.28 22.68 -13.36
CA ASP A 444 38.18 23.76 -14.35
C ASP A 444 39.56 24.32 -14.68
N ASP A 445 40.01 24.10 -15.92
CA ASP A 445 41.28 24.58 -16.45
C ASP A 445 41.15 25.82 -17.33
N SER A 446 39.95 26.40 -17.47
CA SER A 446 39.67 27.47 -18.43
C SER A 446 40.49 28.76 -18.18
N ALA A 447 40.95 28.96 -16.94
CA ALA A 447 41.79 30.07 -16.52
C ALA A 447 43.30 29.75 -16.49
N LEU A 448 43.71 28.54 -16.87
CA LEU A 448 45.12 28.18 -17.03
C LEU A 448 45.68 28.68 -18.37
N SER A 449 46.98 28.95 -18.39
CA SER A 449 47.67 29.39 -19.59
C SER A 449 49.10 28.88 -19.65
N GLY A 450 49.58 28.62 -20.86
CA GLY A 450 50.96 28.21 -21.06
C GLY A 450 51.37 28.09 -22.53
N PRO A 451 52.57 27.52 -22.80
CA PRO A 451 53.13 27.42 -24.15
C PRO A 451 52.28 26.60 -25.13
N SER A 452 51.46 25.70 -24.60
CA SER A 452 50.46 24.90 -25.30
C SER A 452 49.23 24.78 -24.39
N THR A 453 48.03 24.71 -24.96
CA THR A 453 46.77 24.65 -24.18
C THR A 453 46.85 23.55 -23.12
N PRO A 454 46.90 23.90 -21.83
CA PRO A 454 46.86 22.93 -20.75
C PRO A 454 45.47 22.30 -20.72
N ILE A 455 45.41 21.00 -20.46
CA ILE A 455 44.17 20.29 -20.17
C ILE A 455 44.37 19.56 -18.85
N LEU A 456 43.53 19.85 -17.87
CA LEU A 456 43.48 19.09 -16.62
C LEU A 456 42.58 17.88 -16.81
N GLY A 457 42.97 16.77 -16.21
CA GLY A 457 42.11 15.62 -16.04
C GLY A 457 42.18 15.13 -14.62
N VAL A 458 41.02 14.73 -14.11
CA VAL A 458 40.92 13.92 -12.90
C VAL A 458 40.61 12.50 -13.35
N THR A 459 41.32 11.53 -12.79
CA THR A 459 41.11 10.11 -13.09
C THR A 459 40.98 9.35 -11.79
N GLU A 460 40.01 8.43 -11.73
CA GLU A 460 39.92 7.48 -10.64
C GLU A 460 41.04 6.43 -10.80
N THR A 461 42.01 6.46 -9.88
CA THR A 461 43.16 5.54 -9.88
C THR A 461 42.96 4.33 -9.00
N THR A 462 42.18 4.49 -7.93
CA THR A 462 41.73 3.40 -7.06
C THR A 462 40.27 3.62 -6.73
N LYS A 463 39.40 2.68 -7.12
CA LYS A 463 37.97 2.76 -6.83
C LYS A 463 37.66 2.53 -5.35
N GLY A 464 36.79 3.37 -4.80
CA GLY A 464 36.30 3.26 -3.44
C GLY A 464 35.46 2.00 -3.23
N ILE A 465 35.62 1.34 -2.09
CA ILE A 465 34.77 0.21 -1.72
C ILE A 465 34.26 0.43 -0.31
N ASP A 466 32.93 0.47 -0.14
CA ASP A 466 32.33 0.45 1.19
C ASP A 466 32.28 -1.00 1.72
N ALA A 467 32.64 -1.19 2.98
CA ALA A 467 32.47 -2.46 3.66
C ALA A 467 31.01 -2.73 4.04
N TYR A 468 30.12 -1.73 3.97
CA TYR A 468 28.73 -1.77 4.43
C TYR A 468 27.73 -1.60 3.27
N ILE A 469 26.49 -2.02 3.50
CA ILE A 469 25.35 -1.65 2.66
C ILE A 469 24.93 -0.24 3.07
N SER A 470 24.85 0.67 2.10
CA SER A 470 24.38 2.04 2.31
C SER A 470 22.92 2.21 1.90
N ARG A 471 22.13 2.92 2.72
CA ARG A 471 20.73 3.28 2.42
C ARG A 471 20.45 4.70 2.86
N SER A 472 19.71 5.45 2.07
CA SER A 472 19.29 6.80 2.41
C SER A 472 18.36 6.87 3.63
N SER A 473 17.75 5.75 4.03
CA SER A 473 16.80 5.69 5.15
C SER A 473 17.30 4.87 6.35
N ASN A 474 16.71 5.14 7.52
CA ASN A 474 16.79 4.29 8.70
C ASN A 474 15.71 3.19 8.74
N THR A 475 14.80 3.19 7.76
CA THR A 475 13.93 2.04 7.47
C THR A 475 14.43 1.37 6.20
N VAL A 476 14.86 0.12 6.30
CA VAL A 476 15.54 -0.64 5.25
C VAL A 476 14.74 -1.91 4.95
N ASP A 477 14.07 -1.97 3.80
CA ASP A 477 13.11 -3.01 3.43
C ASP A 477 13.50 -3.86 2.20
N ASP A 478 14.69 -3.61 1.67
CA ASP A 478 15.18 -4.21 0.43
C ASP A 478 16.42 -5.10 0.62
N VAL A 479 16.95 -5.19 1.85
CA VAL A 479 18.14 -5.99 2.16
C VAL A 479 17.79 -7.44 2.52
N ILE A 480 16.69 -7.66 3.22
CA ILE A 480 16.20 -9.00 3.58
C ILE A 480 14.81 -9.16 2.97
N TYR A 481 14.63 -10.16 2.10
CA TYR A 481 13.36 -10.36 1.41
C TYR A 481 12.19 -10.53 2.38
N GLY A 482 11.22 -9.62 2.28
CA GLY A 482 10.01 -9.63 3.10
C GLY A 482 10.17 -9.05 4.51
N VAL A 483 11.33 -8.48 4.84
CA VAL A 483 11.62 -7.93 6.18
C VAL A 483 12.04 -6.47 6.05
N ALA A 484 11.37 -5.61 6.81
CA ALA A 484 11.74 -4.20 6.97
C ALA A 484 12.47 -4.02 8.30
N LEU A 485 13.74 -3.63 8.25
CA LEU A 485 14.56 -3.28 9.41
C LEU A 485 14.37 -1.80 9.75
N HIS A 486 14.25 -1.48 11.03
CA HIS A 486 14.18 -0.11 11.54
C HIS A 486 15.36 0.14 12.47
N LEU A 487 16.26 1.01 12.02
CA LEU A 487 17.52 1.32 12.67
C LEU A 487 17.34 2.51 13.61
N HIS A 488 17.61 2.33 14.89
CA HIS A 488 17.40 3.35 15.94
C HIS A 488 18.71 3.84 16.55
N ASP A 489 19.76 3.01 16.55
CA ASP A 489 21.11 3.37 17.01
C ASP A 489 22.17 2.47 16.36
N THR A 490 23.42 2.88 16.46
CA THR A 490 24.60 2.08 16.10
C THR A 490 24.78 0.88 17.02
N THR A 491 25.37 -0.18 16.49
CA THR A 491 25.65 -1.43 17.20
C THR A 491 27.15 -1.63 17.42
N THR A 492 27.51 -2.56 18.30
CA THR A 492 28.90 -3.02 18.37
C THR A 492 29.21 -3.96 17.20
N ALA A 493 30.48 -4.31 17.01
CA ALA A 493 30.90 -5.25 15.96
C ALA A 493 30.19 -6.63 16.01
N GLY A 494 29.58 -6.99 17.15
CA GLY A 494 28.77 -8.21 17.29
C GLY A 494 27.40 -8.15 16.59
N GLY A 495 26.87 -6.95 16.32
CA GLY A 495 25.52 -6.73 15.80
C GLY A 495 24.42 -7.03 16.82
N GLU A 496 23.18 -6.93 16.35
CA GLU A 496 21.95 -7.29 17.07
C GLU A 496 21.17 -8.33 16.25
N GLY A 497 20.54 -9.28 16.93
CA GLY A 497 19.83 -10.39 16.32
C GLY A 497 18.35 -10.09 16.10
N ILE A 498 17.84 -10.45 14.91
CA ILE A 498 16.42 -10.47 14.57
C ILE A 498 16.01 -11.92 14.33
N THR A 499 14.97 -12.37 15.02
CA THR A 499 14.43 -13.74 14.93
C THR A 499 13.02 -13.69 14.37
N LEU A 500 12.79 -14.35 13.24
CA LEU A 500 11.50 -14.48 12.58
C LEU A 500 10.95 -15.88 12.80
N THR A 501 9.72 -15.93 13.31
CA THR A 501 8.98 -17.18 13.54
C THR A 501 7.56 -17.03 13.03
N ARG A 502 6.94 -18.09 12.52
CA ARG A 502 5.51 -18.05 12.13
C ARG A 502 4.64 -17.75 13.35
N ASP A 503 3.71 -16.82 13.21
CA ASP A 503 2.76 -16.48 14.26
C ASP A 503 1.56 -17.45 14.26
N ILE A 504 1.84 -18.70 14.66
CA ILE A 504 0.83 -19.75 14.79
C ILE A 504 -0.21 -19.39 15.87
N ALA A 505 0.21 -18.63 16.89
CA ALA A 505 -0.65 -18.23 18.00
C ALA A 505 -1.80 -17.32 17.53
N SER A 506 -1.50 -16.33 16.68
CA SER A 506 -2.52 -15.45 16.08
C SER A 506 -3.53 -16.22 15.24
N VAL A 507 -3.09 -17.20 14.45
CA VAL A 507 -4.00 -18.05 13.66
C VAL A 507 -4.93 -18.88 14.57
N LYS A 508 -4.39 -19.50 15.63
CA LYS A 508 -5.19 -20.25 16.62
C LYS A 508 -6.22 -19.37 17.34
N ASP A 509 -5.86 -18.13 17.69
CA ASP A 509 -6.77 -17.19 18.33
C ASP A 509 -7.93 -16.81 17.39
N LYS A 510 -7.64 -16.53 16.12
CA LYS A 510 -8.67 -16.27 15.10
C LYS A 510 -9.61 -17.47 14.91
N ILE A 511 -9.08 -18.70 14.85
CA ILE A 511 -9.88 -19.93 14.78
C ILE A 511 -10.76 -20.09 16.03
N SER A 512 -10.21 -19.85 17.21
CA SER A 512 -10.96 -19.96 18.47
C SER A 512 -12.12 -18.96 18.51
N LYS A 513 -11.90 -17.70 18.09
CA LYS A 513 -12.95 -16.69 17.97
C LYS A 513 -14.04 -17.07 16.97
N MET A 514 -13.66 -17.67 15.84
CA MET A 514 -14.62 -18.22 14.87
C MET A 514 -15.47 -19.33 15.51
N VAL A 515 -14.85 -20.27 16.23
CA VAL A 515 -15.53 -21.36 16.92
C VAL A 515 -16.52 -20.83 17.97
N ASP A 516 -16.13 -19.83 18.75
CA ASP A 516 -17.00 -19.16 19.73
C ASP A 516 -18.19 -18.48 19.05
N GLY A 517 -17.93 -17.72 17.97
CA GLY A 517 -18.97 -17.07 17.18
C GLY A 517 -19.97 -18.08 16.61
N TYR A 518 -19.49 -19.23 16.15
CA TYR A 518 -20.32 -20.31 15.62
C TYR A 518 -21.18 -20.91 16.72
N ASN A 519 -20.58 -21.25 17.85
CA ASN A 519 -21.27 -21.84 18.99
C ASN A 519 -22.34 -20.90 19.56
N PHE A 520 -22.09 -19.59 19.64
CA PHE A 520 -23.09 -18.62 20.07
C PHE A 520 -24.29 -18.52 19.13
N ALA A 521 -24.10 -18.71 17.81
CA ALA A 521 -25.19 -18.76 16.85
C ALA A 521 -25.97 -20.07 16.97
N VAL A 522 -25.27 -21.20 17.05
CA VAL A 522 -25.89 -22.54 17.20
C VAL A 522 -26.68 -22.66 18.50
N GLU A 523 -26.12 -22.23 19.62
CA GLU A 523 -26.81 -22.24 20.92
C GLU A 523 -28.10 -21.42 20.89
N PHE A 524 -28.04 -20.22 20.30
CA PHE A 524 -29.23 -19.38 20.17
C PHE A 524 -30.29 -20.02 19.26
N ILE A 525 -29.89 -20.60 18.13
CA ILE A 525 -30.79 -21.34 17.25
C ILE A 525 -31.43 -22.51 18.01
N GLN A 526 -30.66 -23.29 18.76
CA GLN A 526 -31.17 -24.40 19.57
C GLN A 526 -32.15 -23.93 20.65
N GLU A 527 -31.83 -22.86 21.36
CA GLU A 527 -32.69 -22.27 22.39
C GLU A 527 -34.04 -21.83 21.82
N LYS A 528 -34.04 -21.17 20.65
CA LYS A 528 -35.27 -20.67 20.03
C LYS A 528 -36.05 -21.71 19.24
N THR A 529 -35.42 -22.80 18.81
CA THR A 529 -36.10 -23.86 18.01
C THR A 529 -36.44 -25.12 18.82
N GLY A 530 -35.81 -25.33 19.97
CA GLY A 530 -35.97 -26.51 20.83
C GLY A 530 -37.24 -26.50 21.68
N TYR A 531 -37.58 -27.64 22.28
CA TYR A 531 -38.67 -27.75 23.25
C TYR A 531 -38.14 -27.50 24.67
N ASN A 532 -38.77 -26.60 25.42
CA ASN A 532 -38.40 -26.34 26.80
C ASN A 532 -39.12 -27.31 27.74
N ASP A 533 -38.40 -28.33 28.20
CA ASP A 533 -38.95 -29.35 29.09
C ASP A 533 -39.40 -28.84 30.46
N THR A 534 -38.88 -27.70 30.92
CA THR A 534 -39.23 -27.10 32.21
C THR A 534 -40.55 -26.34 32.09
N LEU A 535 -40.68 -25.51 31.07
CA LEU A 535 -41.87 -24.70 30.81
C LEU A 535 -42.98 -25.49 30.09
N LYS A 536 -42.65 -26.68 29.58
CA LYS A 536 -43.51 -27.51 28.72
C LYS A 536 -44.01 -26.77 27.48
N THR A 537 -43.21 -25.83 26.98
CA THR A 537 -43.52 -24.99 25.82
C THR A 537 -42.53 -25.24 24.67
N ALA A 538 -43.02 -25.12 23.44
CA ALA A 538 -42.17 -25.06 22.26
C ALA A 538 -41.37 -23.75 22.23
N GLY A 539 -40.16 -23.79 21.70
CA GLY A 539 -39.38 -22.60 21.39
C GLY A 539 -40.09 -21.74 20.35
N LEU A 540 -39.85 -20.43 20.41
CA LEU A 540 -40.54 -19.43 19.59
C LEU A 540 -40.41 -19.65 18.07
N LEU A 541 -39.27 -20.19 17.63
CA LEU A 541 -38.93 -20.46 16.24
C LEU A 541 -39.02 -21.97 15.91
N MET A 542 -39.70 -22.76 16.74
CA MET A 542 -39.84 -24.19 16.51
C MET A 542 -40.56 -24.46 15.18
N GLY A 543 -39.92 -25.24 14.31
CA GLY A 543 -40.45 -25.55 12.97
C GLY A 543 -40.19 -24.48 11.91
N ASP A 544 -39.45 -23.41 12.24
CA ASP A 544 -39.07 -22.38 11.28
C ASP A 544 -38.09 -22.93 10.22
N TYR A 545 -38.50 -22.89 8.96
CA TYR A 545 -37.73 -23.40 7.83
C TYR A 545 -36.48 -22.56 7.54
N VAL A 546 -36.57 -21.23 7.71
CA VAL A 546 -35.47 -20.30 7.43
C VAL A 546 -34.34 -20.55 8.43
N VAL A 547 -34.68 -20.64 9.72
CA VAL A 547 -33.70 -20.92 10.78
C VAL A 547 -33.04 -22.29 10.61
N SER A 548 -33.79 -23.31 10.21
CA SER A 548 -33.24 -24.63 9.92
C SER A 548 -32.29 -24.62 8.72
N THR A 549 -32.63 -23.86 7.67
CA THR A 549 -31.81 -23.70 6.45
C THR A 549 -30.50 -22.99 6.77
N ILE A 550 -30.56 -21.90 7.55
CA ILE A 550 -29.38 -21.15 8.04
C ILE A 550 -28.41 -22.10 8.73
N ARG A 551 -28.91 -22.89 9.70
CA ARG A 551 -28.09 -23.86 10.44
C ARG A 551 -27.41 -24.89 9.52
N GLN A 552 -28.09 -25.36 8.47
CA GLN A 552 -27.50 -26.31 7.53
C GLN A 552 -26.42 -25.67 6.65
N GLN A 553 -26.67 -24.46 6.18
CA GLN A 553 -25.76 -23.74 5.29
C GLN A 553 -24.46 -23.32 6.00
N ILE A 554 -24.52 -22.83 7.25
CA ILE A 554 -23.29 -22.53 8.03
C ILE A 554 -22.51 -23.79 8.42
N ARG A 555 -23.19 -24.93 8.56
CA ARG A 555 -22.57 -26.20 8.96
C ARG A 555 -21.92 -26.94 7.78
N ARG A 556 -22.43 -26.77 6.56
CA ARG A 556 -21.99 -27.55 5.40
C ARG A 556 -20.49 -27.42 5.10
N PRO A 557 -19.89 -26.22 5.06
CA PRO A 557 -18.45 -26.09 4.79
C PRO A 557 -17.54 -26.76 5.82
N LEU A 558 -18.03 -26.96 7.06
CA LEU A 558 -17.29 -27.63 8.13
C LEU A 558 -17.26 -29.16 7.98
N LEU A 559 -18.13 -29.73 7.15
CA LEU A 559 -18.29 -31.19 6.98
C LEU A 559 -17.87 -31.70 5.60
N SER A 560 -17.89 -30.85 4.58
CA SER A 560 -17.54 -31.25 3.22
C SER A 560 -16.06 -31.02 2.93
N GLN A 561 -15.56 -31.72 1.92
CA GLN A 561 -14.31 -31.36 1.26
C GLN A 561 -14.34 -29.91 0.78
N THR A 562 -13.25 -29.19 1.03
CA THR A 562 -13.11 -27.77 0.71
C THR A 562 -13.03 -27.56 -0.80
N ASN A 563 -13.68 -26.52 -1.32
CA ASN A 563 -13.84 -26.34 -2.76
C ASN A 563 -12.49 -26.07 -3.45
N GLY A 564 -12.24 -26.79 -4.55
CA GLY A 564 -11.00 -26.68 -5.33
C GLY A 564 -9.83 -27.50 -4.79
N PHE A 565 -9.96 -28.11 -3.60
CA PHE A 565 -9.01 -29.09 -3.04
C PHE A 565 -9.34 -30.48 -3.58
N ILE A 566 -8.35 -31.28 -3.93
CA ILE A 566 -8.52 -32.62 -4.50
C ILE A 566 -7.56 -33.62 -3.86
N GLU A 567 -8.04 -34.86 -3.76
CA GLU A 567 -7.27 -36.01 -3.34
C GLU A 567 -6.03 -36.20 -4.23
N ASP A 568 -4.96 -36.76 -3.67
CA ASP A 568 -3.64 -36.96 -4.28
C ASP A 568 -2.76 -35.72 -4.54
N ILE A 569 -3.31 -34.50 -4.45
CA ILE A 569 -2.52 -33.27 -4.64
C ILE A 569 -2.43 -32.42 -3.36
N ASP A 570 -3.53 -32.25 -2.62
CA ASP A 570 -3.49 -31.47 -1.38
C ASP A 570 -3.38 -32.36 -0.15
N THR A 571 -2.52 -31.94 0.79
CA THR A 571 -2.28 -32.61 2.07
C THR A 571 -3.54 -32.65 2.94
N PHE A 572 -4.30 -31.54 2.97
CA PHE A 572 -5.51 -31.41 3.77
C PHE A 572 -6.71 -31.05 2.90
N LEU A 573 -7.82 -31.75 3.13
CA LEU A 573 -9.03 -31.64 2.30
C LEU A 573 -10.25 -31.14 3.07
N THR A 574 -10.27 -31.29 4.40
CA THR A 574 -11.43 -30.97 5.24
C THR A 574 -11.01 -30.24 6.50
N PRO A 575 -11.88 -29.38 7.08
CA PRO A 575 -11.59 -28.70 8.36
C PRO A 575 -11.30 -29.66 9.51
N GLY A 576 -11.84 -30.89 9.47
CA GLY A 576 -11.56 -31.93 10.46
C GLY A 576 -10.08 -32.36 10.50
N HIS A 577 -9.36 -32.29 9.37
CA HIS A 577 -7.90 -32.55 9.37
C HIS A 577 -7.12 -31.49 10.16
N LEU A 578 -7.72 -30.33 10.43
CA LEU A 578 -7.13 -29.25 11.21
C LEU A 578 -7.62 -29.23 12.67
N GLY A 579 -8.29 -30.30 13.13
CA GLY A 579 -8.79 -30.40 14.50
C GLY A 579 -10.13 -29.70 14.76
N LEU A 580 -10.89 -29.34 13.71
CA LEU A 580 -12.23 -28.79 13.85
C LEU A 580 -13.29 -29.90 13.81
N GLU A 581 -13.93 -30.18 14.94
CA GLU A 581 -14.91 -31.26 15.08
C GLU A 581 -16.28 -30.77 15.55
N LEU A 582 -17.34 -31.32 14.95
CA LEU A 582 -18.73 -31.06 15.33
C LEU A 582 -19.27 -32.18 16.21
N ASP A 583 -19.85 -31.84 17.35
CA ASP A 583 -20.52 -32.80 18.24
C ASP A 583 -21.92 -33.22 17.71
N ARG A 584 -22.62 -34.07 18.49
CA ARG A 584 -23.95 -34.58 18.12
C ARG A 584 -25.01 -33.48 18.14
N GLU A 585 -24.80 -32.48 19.00
CA GLU A 585 -25.63 -31.31 19.16
C GLU A 585 -25.37 -30.27 18.06
N GLY A 586 -24.24 -30.38 17.34
CA GLY A 586 -23.82 -29.50 16.26
C GLY A 586 -23.02 -28.30 16.75
N LYS A 587 -22.44 -28.34 17.94
CA LYS A 587 -21.42 -27.37 18.39
C LYS A 587 -20.06 -27.74 17.84
N LEU A 588 -19.25 -26.73 17.54
CA LEU A 588 -17.91 -26.86 17.01
C LEU A 588 -16.89 -26.83 18.15
N SER A 589 -15.87 -27.68 18.06
CA SER A 589 -14.72 -27.71 18.95
C SER A 589 -13.43 -27.60 18.14
N PHE A 590 -12.37 -27.08 18.77
CA PHE A 590 -11.06 -26.92 18.17
C PHE A 590 -10.00 -27.64 19.02
N ASP A 591 -9.38 -28.66 18.44
CA ASP A 591 -8.22 -29.34 19.02
C ASP A 591 -6.93 -28.67 18.54
N ALA A 592 -6.35 -27.85 19.41
CA ALA A 592 -5.12 -27.14 19.11
C ALA A 592 -3.89 -28.05 18.89
N ASN A 593 -3.90 -29.30 19.40
CA ASN A 593 -2.79 -30.23 19.19
C ASN A 593 -2.85 -30.83 17.78
N VAL A 594 -4.03 -31.22 17.31
CA VAL A 594 -4.21 -31.68 15.91
C VAL A 594 -3.86 -30.57 14.94
N PHE A 595 -4.21 -29.33 15.28
CA PHE A 595 -3.79 -28.16 14.50
C PHE A 595 -2.26 -28.00 14.47
N ASP A 596 -1.58 -28.14 15.60
CA ASP A 596 -0.11 -28.08 15.66
C ASP A 596 0.55 -29.18 14.84
N GLU A 597 0.00 -30.39 14.86
CA GLU A 597 0.47 -31.51 14.03
C GLU A 597 0.31 -31.19 12.54
N ALA A 598 -0.85 -30.65 12.12
CA ALA A 598 -1.09 -30.26 10.74
C ALA A 598 -0.17 -29.12 10.27
N ILE A 599 0.07 -28.12 11.13
CA ILE A 599 0.99 -26.99 10.86
C ILE A 599 2.42 -27.49 10.69
N ALA A 600 2.85 -28.45 11.51
CA ALA A 600 4.19 -29.05 11.43
C ALA A 600 4.36 -29.90 10.16
N GLU A 601 3.29 -30.53 9.67
CA GLU A 601 3.30 -31.31 8.43
C GLU A 601 3.35 -30.41 7.18
N ASP A 602 2.42 -29.45 7.04
CA ASP A 602 2.38 -28.55 5.88
C ASP A 602 1.64 -27.23 6.18
N TYR A 603 2.38 -26.25 6.70
CA TYR A 603 1.87 -24.92 7.04
C TYR A 603 1.10 -24.23 5.90
N MET A 604 1.63 -24.27 4.67
CA MET A 604 1.00 -23.55 3.55
C MET A 604 -0.32 -24.22 3.15
N SER A 605 -0.38 -25.55 3.18
CA SER A 605 -1.64 -26.28 2.94
C SER A 605 -2.67 -26.03 4.04
N VAL A 606 -2.25 -25.88 5.31
CA VAL A 606 -3.17 -25.48 6.40
C VAL A 606 -3.77 -24.10 6.11
N LEU A 607 -2.94 -23.10 5.80
CA LEU A 607 -3.41 -21.74 5.52
C LEU A 607 -4.34 -21.70 4.31
N ALA A 608 -3.98 -22.40 3.23
CA ALA A 608 -4.82 -22.51 2.04
C ALA A 608 -6.18 -23.16 2.38
N LEU A 609 -6.19 -24.24 3.16
CA LEU A 609 -7.42 -24.92 3.54
C LEU A 609 -8.35 -24.01 4.36
N ILE A 610 -7.79 -23.14 5.21
CA ILE A 610 -8.54 -22.16 6.00
C ILE A 610 -9.06 -21.03 5.10
N GLY A 611 -8.15 -20.35 4.39
CA GLY A 611 -8.39 -19.02 3.85
C GLY A 611 -7.93 -18.79 2.41
N ALA A 612 -7.77 -19.83 1.58
CA ALA A 612 -7.55 -19.57 0.16
C ALA A 612 -8.69 -18.70 -0.39
N ASP A 613 -8.39 -17.55 -0.96
CA ASP A 613 -9.37 -16.67 -1.61
C ASP A 613 -9.25 -16.77 -3.12
N LYS A 614 -9.97 -17.74 -3.70
CA LYS A 614 -9.97 -18.04 -5.15
C LYS A 614 -8.57 -18.20 -5.75
N THR A 615 -7.60 -18.64 -4.96
CA THR A 615 -6.23 -18.88 -5.44
C THR A 615 -6.20 -20.03 -6.43
N GLY A 616 -5.37 -19.93 -7.45
CA GLY A 616 -5.40 -20.85 -8.58
C GLY A 616 -4.13 -21.62 -8.84
N SER A 617 -4.28 -22.76 -9.52
CA SER A 617 -3.16 -23.53 -10.07
C SER A 617 -3.59 -24.18 -11.38
N SER A 618 -2.64 -24.46 -12.27
CA SER A 618 -2.87 -25.16 -13.52
C SER A 618 -2.05 -26.44 -13.56
N ASP A 619 -2.58 -27.48 -14.21
CA ASP A 619 -1.83 -28.70 -14.54
C ASP A 619 -0.96 -28.55 -15.81
N SER A 620 -0.96 -27.35 -16.41
CA SER A 620 -0.28 -27.03 -17.67
C SER A 620 0.82 -26.00 -17.45
N ASN A 621 1.93 -26.16 -18.17
CA ASN A 621 3.03 -25.18 -18.25
C ASN A 621 2.81 -24.13 -19.36
N THR A 622 1.66 -24.16 -20.05
CA THR A 622 1.34 -23.21 -21.12
C THR A 622 0.10 -22.41 -20.82
N ILE A 623 -0.95 -23.06 -20.29
CA ILE A 623 -2.12 -22.33 -19.81
C ILE A 623 -1.91 -22.12 -18.32
N GLU A 624 -1.69 -20.90 -17.89
CA GLU A 624 -1.42 -20.60 -16.49
C GLU A 624 -2.62 -19.86 -15.87
N PHE A 625 -2.81 -20.07 -14.57
CA PHE A 625 -3.75 -19.27 -13.81
C PHE A 625 -3.20 -17.85 -13.65
N ASN A 626 -4.02 -16.85 -13.94
CA ASN A 626 -3.65 -15.45 -13.74
C ASN A 626 -4.38 -14.87 -12.53
N ASN A 627 -5.72 -14.87 -12.56
CA ASN A 627 -6.53 -14.28 -11.50
C ASN A 627 -7.93 -14.90 -11.44
N ALA A 628 -8.59 -14.81 -10.30
CA ALA A 628 -10.01 -15.10 -10.12
C ALA A 628 -10.61 -14.07 -9.16
N HIS A 629 -11.83 -13.65 -9.42
CA HIS A 629 -12.46 -12.62 -8.61
C HIS A 629 -13.10 -13.24 -7.36
N SER A 630 -12.69 -12.78 -6.16
CA SER A 630 -13.11 -13.30 -4.85
C SER A 630 -14.62 -13.48 -4.71
N ASN A 631 -15.39 -12.52 -5.19
CA ASN A 631 -16.86 -12.51 -5.05
C ASN A 631 -17.64 -13.22 -6.18
N TYR A 632 -17.03 -13.47 -7.34
CA TYR A 632 -17.77 -13.86 -8.55
C TYR A 632 -17.33 -15.19 -9.13
N THR A 633 -16.04 -15.51 -9.03
CA THR A 633 -15.55 -16.80 -9.49
C THR A 633 -15.94 -17.88 -8.50
N THR A 634 -16.60 -18.93 -8.98
CA THR A 634 -16.90 -20.10 -8.15
C THR A 634 -15.61 -20.89 -7.92
N ALA A 635 -15.42 -21.47 -6.74
CA ALA A 635 -14.27 -22.34 -6.51
C ALA A 635 -14.55 -23.76 -7.05
N GLY A 636 -13.52 -24.41 -7.60
CA GLY A 636 -13.66 -25.71 -8.22
C GLY A 636 -12.54 -26.02 -9.22
N SER A 637 -12.66 -27.15 -9.90
CA SER A 637 -11.76 -27.51 -11.01
C SER A 637 -12.42 -27.17 -12.33
N TYR A 638 -11.73 -26.46 -13.20
CA TYR A 638 -12.17 -25.99 -14.51
C TYR A 638 -11.39 -26.70 -15.61
N ARG A 639 -12.07 -27.10 -16.68
CA ARG A 639 -11.42 -27.56 -17.89
C ARG A 639 -11.36 -26.41 -18.89
N VAL A 640 -10.16 -26.15 -19.38
CA VAL A 640 -9.86 -25.07 -20.32
C VAL A 640 -9.46 -25.68 -21.65
N LYS A 641 -9.94 -25.09 -22.73
CA LYS A 641 -9.62 -25.48 -24.10
C LYS A 641 -9.27 -24.24 -24.90
N VAL A 642 -8.07 -24.21 -25.46
CA VAL A 642 -7.57 -23.13 -26.33
C VAL A 642 -7.22 -23.71 -27.69
N THR A 643 -7.72 -23.08 -28.75
CA THR A 643 -7.53 -23.51 -30.14
C THR A 643 -6.71 -22.48 -30.89
N TYR A 644 -5.84 -22.94 -31.79
CA TYR A 644 -5.00 -22.10 -32.63
C TYR A 644 -5.40 -22.19 -34.09
N ASP A 645 -5.42 -21.05 -34.78
CA ASP A 645 -5.74 -20.96 -36.20
C ASP A 645 -4.62 -21.53 -37.11
N ALA A 646 -4.81 -21.45 -38.43
CA ALA A 646 -3.80 -21.91 -39.40
C ALA A 646 -2.51 -21.07 -39.40
N SER A 647 -2.51 -19.90 -38.78
CA SER A 647 -1.34 -19.02 -38.61
C SER A 647 -0.65 -19.22 -37.25
N GLY A 648 -1.23 -20.04 -36.36
CA GLY A 648 -0.72 -20.28 -35.03
C GLY A 648 -1.15 -19.23 -33.99
N ASN A 649 -2.10 -18.35 -34.30
CA ASN A 649 -2.68 -17.40 -33.34
C ASN A 649 -3.84 -18.05 -32.57
N ILE A 650 -4.12 -17.56 -31.36
CA ILE A 650 -5.30 -18.01 -30.60
C ILE A 650 -6.58 -17.71 -31.40
N ASP A 651 -7.35 -18.75 -31.74
CA ASP A 651 -8.62 -18.66 -32.48
C ASP A 651 -9.80 -18.56 -31.51
N THR A 652 -9.97 -19.58 -30.67
CA THR A 652 -11.02 -19.61 -29.64
C THR A 652 -10.51 -20.18 -28.33
N ALA A 653 -11.07 -19.69 -27.24
CA ALA A 653 -10.88 -20.24 -25.89
C ALA A 653 -12.25 -20.54 -25.27
N SER A 654 -12.32 -21.60 -24.45
CA SER A 654 -13.55 -21.96 -23.75
C SER A 654 -13.27 -22.65 -22.42
N ILE A 655 -14.15 -22.40 -21.46
CA ILE A 655 -14.02 -22.83 -20.07
C ILE A 655 -15.32 -23.51 -19.63
N LYS A 656 -15.21 -24.50 -18.74
CA LYS A 656 -16.34 -25.08 -18.00
C LYS A 656 -15.88 -25.64 -16.66
N LEU A 657 -16.78 -25.88 -15.73
CA LEU A 657 -16.47 -26.72 -14.57
C LEU A 657 -16.20 -28.17 -15.02
N SER A 658 -15.32 -28.84 -14.29
CA SER A 658 -14.95 -30.23 -14.58
C SER A 658 -16.09 -31.19 -14.34
N SER A 659 -17.00 -30.87 -13.42
CA SER A 659 -18.24 -31.62 -13.14
C SER A 659 -19.30 -31.48 -14.23
N GLU A 660 -19.20 -30.48 -15.10
CA GLU A 660 -20.15 -30.26 -16.20
C GLU A 660 -19.84 -31.13 -17.42
N ASN A 661 -20.86 -31.43 -18.23
CA ASN A 661 -20.69 -32.14 -19.48
C ASN A 661 -19.90 -31.32 -20.51
N ASP A 662 -19.23 -31.98 -21.45
CA ASP A 662 -18.44 -31.32 -22.51
C ASP A 662 -19.28 -30.48 -23.48
N SER A 663 -20.61 -30.61 -23.50
CA SER A 663 -21.47 -29.69 -24.27
C SER A 663 -21.62 -28.31 -23.62
N LEU A 664 -21.15 -28.12 -22.40
CA LEU A 664 -21.30 -26.90 -21.61
C LEU A 664 -20.04 -26.02 -21.59
N TYR A 665 -19.07 -26.28 -22.48
CA TYR A 665 -18.00 -25.31 -22.72
C TYR A 665 -18.59 -23.97 -23.15
N ARG A 666 -18.26 -22.92 -22.42
CA ARG A 666 -18.67 -21.54 -22.70
C ARG A 666 -17.48 -20.79 -23.28
N ALA A 667 -17.76 -19.93 -24.26
CA ALA A 667 -16.72 -19.15 -24.92
C ALA A 667 -16.13 -18.14 -23.94
N ALA A 668 -14.80 -18.06 -23.90
CA ALA A 668 -14.06 -17.07 -23.13
C ALA A 668 -13.67 -15.89 -24.02
N THR A 669 -13.55 -14.71 -23.42
CA THR A 669 -13.03 -13.51 -24.09
C THR A 669 -11.51 -13.57 -24.15
N ILE A 670 -10.92 -13.21 -25.29
CA ILE A 670 -9.47 -13.20 -25.51
C ILE A 670 -9.00 -11.76 -25.70
N SER A 671 -7.95 -11.36 -24.99
CA SER A 671 -7.26 -10.08 -25.15
C SER A 671 -5.75 -10.31 -25.05
N GLY A 672 -5.05 -10.32 -26.19
CA GLY A 672 -3.64 -10.69 -26.24
C GLY A 672 -3.43 -12.14 -25.79
N ASN A 673 -2.62 -12.34 -24.74
CA ASN A 673 -2.40 -13.63 -24.09
C ASN A 673 -3.42 -13.94 -22.98
N ILE A 674 -4.29 -13.00 -22.61
CA ILE A 674 -5.24 -13.16 -21.50
C ILE A 674 -6.56 -13.74 -22.00
N ILE A 675 -7.01 -14.81 -21.33
CA ILE A 675 -8.29 -15.46 -21.54
C ILE A 675 -9.15 -15.21 -20.31
N THR A 676 -10.31 -14.58 -20.48
CA THR A 676 -11.25 -14.28 -19.39
C THR A 676 -12.54 -15.08 -19.58
N GLY A 677 -12.99 -15.77 -18.54
CA GLY A 677 -14.28 -16.46 -18.52
C GLY A 677 -15.48 -15.52 -18.70
N ASP A 678 -16.67 -16.11 -18.86
CA ASP A 678 -17.89 -15.36 -19.14
C ASP A 678 -18.22 -14.34 -18.02
N SER A 679 -18.52 -13.09 -18.39
CA SER A 679 -18.75 -12.01 -17.42
C SER A 679 -20.22 -11.58 -17.31
N THR A 680 -21.17 -12.50 -17.55
CA THR A 680 -22.59 -12.18 -17.51
C THR A 680 -23.18 -12.25 -16.09
N PHE A 681 -23.97 -11.23 -15.76
CA PHE A 681 -24.76 -11.16 -14.53
C PHE A 681 -26.25 -11.36 -14.82
N ASP A 682 -26.96 -11.96 -13.87
CA ASP A 682 -28.42 -12.04 -13.90
C ASP A 682 -29.07 -10.71 -13.44
N THR A 683 -30.40 -10.68 -13.39
CA THR A 683 -31.15 -9.49 -12.94
C THR A 683 -30.96 -9.13 -11.47
N ASN A 684 -30.41 -10.06 -10.66
CA ASN A 684 -30.10 -9.86 -9.25
C ASN A 684 -28.63 -9.50 -9.01
N SER A 685 -27.88 -9.25 -10.09
CA SER A 685 -26.43 -8.99 -10.06
C SER A 685 -25.62 -10.18 -9.53
N ASP A 686 -26.15 -11.39 -9.67
CA ASP A 686 -25.42 -12.62 -9.36
C ASP A 686 -24.80 -13.16 -10.66
N PRO A 687 -23.56 -13.70 -10.62
CA PRO A 687 -22.89 -14.22 -11.82
C PRO A 687 -23.67 -15.42 -12.37
N VAL A 688 -23.88 -15.46 -13.69
CA VAL A 688 -24.66 -16.51 -14.35
C VAL A 688 -23.89 -17.83 -14.42
N TYR A 689 -22.56 -17.76 -14.58
CA TYR A 689 -21.70 -18.92 -14.78
C TYR A 689 -20.55 -19.03 -13.77
N PRO A 690 -20.09 -20.25 -13.46
CA PRO A 690 -19.06 -20.47 -12.45
C PRO A 690 -17.69 -19.86 -12.78
N GLU A 691 -17.30 -19.80 -14.05
CA GLU A 691 -16.00 -19.27 -14.50
C GLU A 691 -15.95 -17.74 -14.56
N HIS A 692 -16.92 -17.05 -13.97
CA HIS A 692 -17.03 -15.60 -14.07
C HIS A 692 -15.77 -14.90 -13.58
N SER A 693 -15.21 -14.03 -14.42
CA SER A 693 -13.96 -13.30 -14.17
C SER A 693 -12.74 -14.20 -13.90
N LEU A 694 -12.79 -15.50 -14.21
CA LEU A 694 -11.60 -16.36 -14.17
C LEU A 694 -10.68 -15.95 -15.33
N GLN A 695 -9.48 -15.48 -14.99
CA GLN A 695 -8.46 -15.05 -15.93
C GLN A 695 -7.31 -16.05 -15.97
N LEU A 696 -6.91 -16.39 -17.19
CA LEU A 696 -5.81 -17.30 -17.49
C LEU A 696 -4.90 -16.66 -18.52
N THR A 697 -3.66 -17.11 -18.60
CA THR A 697 -2.77 -16.80 -19.72
C THR A 697 -2.60 -18.00 -20.61
N ALA A 698 -2.38 -17.77 -21.90
CA ALA A 698 -1.96 -18.77 -22.86
C ALA A 698 -0.97 -18.15 -23.87
N PRO A 699 -0.09 -18.95 -24.51
CA PRO A 699 0.84 -18.42 -25.50
C PRO A 699 0.07 -17.80 -26.66
N THR A 700 0.42 -16.58 -27.05
CA THR A 700 -0.19 -15.88 -28.19
C THR A 700 0.07 -16.61 -29.50
N THR A 701 1.20 -17.32 -29.57
CA THR A 701 1.59 -18.19 -30.69
C THR A 701 1.67 -19.64 -30.25
N GLY A 702 1.10 -20.53 -31.04
CA GLY A 702 1.06 -21.96 -30.79
C GLY A 702 1.26 -22.76 -32.08
N THR A 703 1.13 -24.09 -31.97
CA THR A 703 1.19 -24.95 -33.16
C THR A 703 -0.02 -24.68 -34.06
N PRO A 704 0.15 -24.40 -35.37
CA PRO A 704 -0.97 -24.12 -36.27
C PRO A 704 -2.02 -25.23 -36.29
N SER A 705 -3.30 -24.85 -36.31
CA SER A 705 -4.45 -25.78 -36.33
C SER A 705 -4.46 -26.80 -35.18
N SER A 706 -3.96 -26.41 -34.00
CA SER A 706 -3.89 -27.27 -32.82
C SER A 706 -4.88 -26.87 -31.73
N THR A 707 -5.03 -27.73 -30.73
CA THR A 707 -5.82 -27.46 -29.54
C THR A 707 -5.04 -27.93 -28.33
N ILE A 708 -4.94 -27.07 -27.32
CA ILE A 708 -4.35 -27.39 -26.03
C ILE A 708 -5.42 -27.39 -24.95
N TYR A 709 -5.19 -28.18 -23.92
CA TYR A 709 -6.09 -28.36 -22.80
C TYR A 709 -5.34 -28.17 -21.50
N ALA A 710 -6.05 -27.67 -20.49
CA ALA A 710 -5.57 -27.61 -19.12
C ALA A 710 -6.72 -27.84 -18.14
N THR A 711 -6.39 -28.32 -16.96
CA THR A 711 -7.23 -28.28 -15.77
C THR A 711 -6.72 -27.19 -14.87
N VAL A 712 -7.55 -26.16 -14.68
CA VAL A 712 -7.25 -25.06 -13.75
C VAL A 712 -8.09 -25.24 -12.50
N ARG A 713 -7.45 -25.23 -11.35
CA ARG A 713 -8.09 -25.36 -10.05
C ARG A 713 -8.18 -23.99 -9.42
N VAL A 714 -9.36 -23.62 -8.93
CA VAL A 714 -9.62 -22.41 -8.13
C VAL A 714 -10.01 -22.87 -6.74
N LYS A 715 -9.16 -22.59 -5.75
CA LYS A 715 -9.31 -23.00 -4.35
C LYS A 715 -10.04 -21.93 -3.57
N GLN A 716 -10.95 -22.34 -2.69
CA GLN A 716 -11.54 -21.48 -1.68
C GLN A 716 -11.50 -22.19 -0.34
N GLY A 717 -10.87 -21.57 0.66
CA GLY A 717 -10.80 -22.09 2.01
C GLY A 717 -12.18 -22.21 2.67
N PHE A 718 -12.29 -23.04 3.71
CA PHE A 718 -13.58 -23.24 4.37
C PHE A 718 -14.10 -21.96 5.04
N ALA A 719 -13.22 -21.06 5.49
CA ALA A 719 -13.63 -19.79 6.06
C ALA A 719 -14.33 -18.92 5.01
N GLY A 720 -13.72 -18.75 3.83
CA GLY A 720 -14.35 -18.04 2.70
C GLY A 720 -15.69 -18.66 2.29
N ALA A 721 -15.83 -19.99 2.34
CA ALA A 721 -17.11 -20.65 2.05
C ALA A 721 -18.19 -20.40 3.12
N ILE A 722 -17.81 -20.29 4.40
CA ILE A 722 -18.73 -19.92 5.49
C ILE A 722 -19.13 -18.45 5.37
N GLU A 723 -18.17 -17.56 5.07
CA GLU A 723 -18.41 -16.13 4.80
C GLU A 723 -19.42 -15.95 3.66
N GLU A 724 -19.20 -16.59 2.52
CA GLU A 724 -20.10 -16.55 1.36
C GLU A 724 -21.51 -17.05 1.70
N ALA A 725 -21.62 -18.11 2.52
CA ALA A 725 -22.92 -18.58 3.00
C ALA A 725 -23.64 -17.54 3.86
N MET A 726 -22.92 -16.85 4.75
CA MET A 726 -23.51 -15.81 5.61
C MET A 726 -23.85 -14.55 4.85
N ASP A 727 -23.02 -14.10 3.90
CA ASP A 727 -23.32 -12.94 3.07
C ASP A 727 -24.58 -13.15 2.24
N ASN A 728 -24.79 -14.36 1.72
CA ASN A 728 -26.02 -14.72 1.04
C ASN A 728 -27.25 -14.67 1.97
N MET A 729 -27.13 -15.05 3.24
CA MET A 729 -28.25 -14.98 4.22
C MET A 729 -28.54 -13.57 4.71
N LEU A 730 -27.51 -12.75 4.85
CA LEU A 730 -27.55 -11.39 5.42
C LEU A 730 -27.74 -10.30 4.36
N LYS A 731 -27.70 -10.65 3.07
CA LYS A 731 -27.91 -9.71 1.94
C LYS A 731 -29.18 -8.89 2.16
N ILE A 732 -29.05 -7.55 2.20
CA ILE A 732 -30.08 -6.60 2.63
C ILE A 732 -31.44 -6.78 1.92
N THR A 733 -31.42 -7.16 0.63
CA THR A 733 -32.65 -7.23 -0.19
C THR A 733 -33.14 -8.64 -0.46
N THR A 734 -32.24 -9.62 -0.53
CA THR A 734 -32.56 -10.99 -0.98
C THR A 734 -32.19 -12.06 0.05
N GLY A 735 -31.54 -11.68 1.16
CA GLY A 735 -31.13 -12.60 2.20
C GLY A 735 -32.30 -13.24 2.91
N SER A 736 -32.17 -14.53 3.27
CA SER A 736 -33.25 -15.30 3.87
C SER A 736 -33.75 -14.70 5.19
N ILE A 737 -32.86 -14.07 5.97
CA ILE A 737 -33.21 -13.43 7.25
C ILE A 737 -33.98 -12.14 7.00
N GLN A 738 -33.51 -11.30 6.09
CA GLN A 738 -34.16 -10.04 5.72
C GLN A 738 -35.56 -10.28 5.16
N ILE A 739 -35.73 -11.33 4.36
CA ILE A 739 -37.05 -11.74 3.84
C ILE A 739 -37.99 -12.18 4.97
N ASP A 740 -37.50 -12.95 5.94
CA ASP A 740 -38.33 -13.40 7.07
C ASP A 740 -38.70 -12.25 8.02
N GLN A 741 -37.75 -11.36 8.35
CA GLN A 741 -38.01 -10.13 9.10
C GLN A 741 -39.08 -9.28 8.42
N LYS A 742 -38.95 -9.03 7.11
CA LYS A 742 -39.97 -8.30 6.34
C LYS A 742 -41.32 -9.00 6.31
N HIS A 743 -41.36 -10.33 6.38
CA HIS A 743 -42.61 -11.08 6.50
C HIS A 743 -43.25 -10.87 7.87
N VAL A 744 -42.45 -10.95 8.94
CA VAL A 744 -42.88 -10.71 10.32
C VAL A 744 -43.41 -9.28 10.50
N ASP A 745 -42.68 -8.27 10.01
CA ASP A 745 -43.10 -6.86 10.05
C ASP A 745 -44.48 -6.66 9.40
N LYS A 746 -44.71 -7.25 8.24
CA LYS A 746 -46.03 -7.20 7.57
C LYS A 746 -47.14 -7.88 8.38
N GLN A 747 -46.84 -8.95 9.13
CA GLN A 747 -47.83 -9.57 10.01
C GLN A 747 -48.14 -8.67 11.21
N ILE A 748 -47.14 -8.00 11.77
CA ILE A 748 -47.29 -7.03 12.86
C ILE A 748 -48.16 -5.87 12.39
N GLU A 749 -47.85 -5.26 11.24
CA GLU A 749 -48.66 -4.18 10.64
C GLU A 749 -50.11 -4.61 10.42
N ALA A 750 -50.34 -5.80 9.84
CA ALA A 750 -51.68 -6.31 9.58
C ALA A 750 -52.47 -6.64 10.86
N LEU A 751 -51.80 -6.95 11.97
CA LEU A 751 -52.42 -7.14 13.29
C LEU A 751 -52.73 -5.80 13.95
N GLN A 752 -51.81 -4.83 13.87
CA GLN A 752 -52.02 -3.47 14.37
C GLN A 752 -53.24 -2.82 13.70
N ASP A 753 -53.35 -2.95 12.38
CA ASP A 753 -54.51 -2.49 11.61
C ASP A 753 -55.84 -3.10 12.09
N LYS A 754 -55.82 -4.33 12.62
CA LYS A 754 -57.01 -5.01 13.17
C LYS A 754 -57.31 -4.53 14.58
N ILE A 755 -56.28 -4.35 15.41
CA ILE A 755 -56.39 -3.78 16.75
C ILE A 755 -57.05 -2.41 16.66
N ASP A 756 -56.52 -1.50 15.83
CA ASP A 756 -57.04 -0.15 15.65
C ASP A 756 -58.52 -0.15 15.21
N ARG A 757 -58.89 -1.07 14.30
CA ARG A 757 -60.30 -1.22 13.87
C ARG A 757 -61.20 -1.72 14.98
N GLU A 758 -60.77 -2.72 15.74
CA GLU A 758 -61.53 -3.27 16.88
C GLU A 758 -61.68 -2.22 17.98
N GLU A 759 -60.65 -1.44 18.29
CA GLU A 759 -60.75 -0.32 19.25
C GLU A 759 -61.80 0.72 18.84
N ILE A 760 -61.83 1.09 17.56
CA ILE A 760 -62.85 1.99 17.00
C ILE A 760 -64.25 1.37 17.13
N LEU A 761 -64.40 0.07 16.85
CA LEU A 761 -65.68 -0.65 16.96
C LEU A 761 -66.15 -0.74 18.41
N LEU A 762 -65.24 -1.06 19.34
CA LEU A 762 -65.48 -1.12 20.78
C LEU A 762 -65.93 0.24 21.30
N THR A 763 -65.26 1.33 20.92
CA THR A 763 -65.65 2.69 21.29
C THR A 763 -67.07 3.02 20.81
N LYS A 764 -67.38 2.74 19.54
CA LYS A 764 -68.74 2.94 18.99
C LYS A 764 -69.79 2.08 19.68
N ARG A 765 -69.41 0.88 20.12
CA ARG A 765 -70.28 -0.05 20.83
C ARG A 765 -70.58 0.45 22.24
N GLU A 766 -69.56 0.91 22.95
CA GLU A 766 -69.66 1.55 24.26
C GLU A 766 -70.60 2.76 24.20
N ASP A 767 -70.38 3.69 23.25
CA ASP A 767 -71.25 4.85 23.04
C ASP A 767 -72.72 4.45 22.82
N ARG A 768 -72.94 3.39 22.04
CA ARG A 768 -74.29 2.86 21.76
C ARG A 768 -74.92 2.25 23.00
N LEU A 769 -74.17 1.50 23.81
CA LEU A 769 -74.63 0.91 25.06
C LEU A 769 -74.96 2.02 26.07
N VAL A 770 -74.04 2.97 26.28
CA VAL A 770 -74.25 4.16 27.11
C VAL A 770 -75.50 4.92 26.68
N GLY A 771 -75.67 5.16 25.38
CA GLY A 771 -76.85 5.82 24.82
C GLY A 771 -78.16 5.04 25.03
N ARG A 772 -78.14 3.71 24.89
CA ARG A 772 -79.31 2.84 25.13
C ARG A 772 -79.70 2.81 26.61
N PHE A 773 -78.74 2.60 27.50
CA PHE A 773 -78.98 2.58 28.95
C PHE A 773 -79.43 3.95 29.46
N SER A 774 -78.86 5.05 28.95
CA SER A 774 -79.34 6.41 29.26
C SER A 774 -80.81 6.65 28.87
N ARG A 775 -81.23 6.13 27.70
CA ARG A 775 -82.64 6.24 27.25
C ARG A 775 -83.57 5.37 28.09
N LEU A 776 -83.11 4.16 28.44
CA LEU A 776 -83.84 3.24 29.32
C LEU A 776 -84.03 3.84 30.71
N GLU A 777 -82.98 4.42 31.31
CA GLU A 777 -83.05 5.13 32.59
C GLU A 777 -84.05 6.30 32.53
N ARG A 778 -84.02 7.09 31.45
CA ARG A 778 -85.00 8.18 31.26
C ARG A 778 -86.43 7.67 31.18
N ASN A 779 -86.67 6.60 30.42
CA ASN A 779 -88.00 6.02 30.29
C ASN A 779 -88.49 5.38 31.60
N LEU A 780 -87.60 4.68 32.32
CA LEU A 780 -87.91 4.10 33.62
C LEU A 780 -88.17 5.18 34.68
N SER A 781 -87.41 6.27 34.67
CA SER A 781 -87.66 7.43 35.53
C SER A 781 -89.00 8.11 35.23
N LEU A 782 -89.38 8.24 33.95
CA LEU A 782 -90.71 8.72 33.55
C LEU A 782 -91.83 7.78 34.00
N ILE A 783 -91.64 6.46 33.88
CA ILE A 783 -92.60 5.44 34.34
C ILE A 783 -92.72 5.43 35.86
N GLN A 784 -91.61 5.54 36.61
CA GLN A 784 -91.62 5.66 38.07
C GLN A 784 -92.29 6.98 38.53
N GLY A 785 -92.03 8.08 37.81
CA GLY A 785 -92.74 9.34 38.03
C GLY A 785 -94.24 9.22 37.81
N GLN A 786 -94.67 8.56 36.72
CA GLN A 786 -96.07 8.26 36.44
C GLN A 786 -96.69 7.30 37.46
N MET A 787 -95.99 6.25 37.89
CA MET A 787 -96.46 5.33 38.93
C MET A 787 -96.62 6.02 40.29
N SER A 788 -95.72 6.93 40.67
CA SER A 788 -95.89 7.74 41.89
C SER A 788 -97.08 8.71 41.79
N LEU A 789 -97.44 9.15 40.57
CA LEU A 789 -98.64 9.97 40.29
C LEU A 789 -99.94 9.16 40.35
N PHE A 790 -99.89 7.84 40.14
CA PHE A 790 -101.01 6.92 40.26
C PHE A 790 -101.13 6.24 41.64
N GLY A 791 -100.30 6.61 42.62
CA GLY A 791 -100.44 6.21 44.02
C GLY A 791 -100.11 4.75 44.32
N PHE A 792 -99.11 4.19 43.64
CA PHE A 792 -98.46 2.93 44.05
C PHE A 792 -97.07 3.19 44.62
#